data_AF-A0A8J8EHY2-F1
#
_entry.id   AF-A0A8J8EHY2-F1
#
_cell.length_a   1.000
_cell.length_b   1.000
_cell.length_c   1.000
_cell.angle_alpha   90.00
_cell.angle_beta   90.00
_cell.angle_gamma   90.00
#
_symmetry.space_group_name_H-M   'P 1'
#
loop_
_entity.id
_entity.type
_entity.pdbx_description
1 polymer ?
#
loop_
_entity_poly.entity_id
_entity_poly.type
_entity_poly.pdbx_seq_one_letter_code
_entity_poly.pdbx_strand_id
1 'polypeptide(L)'
;MNKRRISAAVILAIIMLSAVPSLPFFGFVSASHIQLSGRAIAWDIVNLTWTPADNVKEYEIYRSTNPLNLISPNNLLVVINWSTYPPYEPGETYQQGDVVEYDGKIWRAKYWTQNAPGGEAWELIGDVTPATSYLDRYGLKANTTYFYAVVPVLKDGSRGIPSGVLQVKTPYEPYRVIVYYISWGRYARKFYVSDIPWDKVTHLNYAFLDLKEDGTVTYYDTYADPLNLEELKEYKEKYPAVKVLVSVGGWTLSKYFSPVAADPAKRQRFAESVLEIIRKYHLDGVDIDWEYPGGGGLDSNYASPDDGKNFVLLLKTIREVFDQAEKADHRDYLITAAVPADPVKASRINWTEASRYLDSINVMTYDYHGAWESITGHNAPLYADPNAPYTDPNVKWNFNVNASVQWYINHVPDRTKVVLGLPFYGRSFSNVPSTNNGLYQSFSGTPDGTWGPASETYGVMDYWDIVNKIASGEYQRYWDPVAMVPYAYSPTKKVFISYDDPESIGIKVDYALKNGIGGVMVWEITADRKPGTSDHPLLDTILDHLKERPPAWLPDTYYISSSVSANLTVPEPIYNETSPSPGNGTTSGQENQTDSGQGSTYGNGTNVSDVLRPDTISVTITDWGDTEYDVTLNLNGTYDWELWVMLRNGSVVKSLWSANKAEENGWIVFMPVSWNRGPTASFGFIASGSKPVEEMVLKVNGQVWDLWPEGVNIPQDNSTIPGGSQNTTPSNSTESSNNNANSTELTKPDSISVQVTDWGDTEYDVTLNLNGTYDWKIKVKLVQGSSISSFWGVSKSEEDEWIVFMPVSWNRGPTASFGFIATGSEPVEQMVLEVNSQTWDVWPKGSSVPQNQSDTTGDGSSEDQTSESGSQNTTAPSNTTYVPAEPGLPEHFFAPYVDMSLTSVHRPLVEYYNLTGTPYFTLAFILYGSAYDGPSWGGSLELEHYVDEVRELRKAGGDVIIAFGGAVGPYLCQQAKSAEQLAEWYLQVIDTYNVTYLDFDIESSIDANLLADALLIVQREIPWVKFSFTLPSDPGAGLVGNGYSIIQTMVEKGVEIDRVNPMTMDYYWTPSNADNAISVAEHVFSQLNGLYPEKEDNEIWGVIGLTPMIGVNDDHSVFTIEDAQELVDWAIQHGIRSLAFWSVDRDHPGPEGQVSPTHRGTNDPDWAYSHVFVEFMNAFVQSTSTLAQTAAVPV
;
A
#
# COMPACT_ATOMS: atom_id res chain seq x y z
N MET A 1 -12.69 -43.75 62.91
CA MET A 1 -13.63 -44.53 63.76
C MET A 1 -15.06 -44.31 63.26
N ASN A 2 -15.85 -45.39 63.17
CA ASN A 2 -17.27 -45.52 63.61
C ASN A 2 -18.10 -44.22 63.82
N LYS A 3 -19.38 -44.12 63.42
CA LYS A 3 -20.38 -45.14 63.02
C LYS A 3 -21.67 -44.48 62.46
N ARG A 4 -22.32 -45.16 61.49
CA ARG A 4 -23.78 -45.46 61.36
C ARG A 4 -24.81 -44.31 61.63
N ARG A 5 -25.64 -43.88 60.66
CA ARG A 5 -26.72 -44.56 59.88
C ARG A 5 -28.14 -44.29 60.42
N ILE A 6 -29.02 -43.86 59.51
CA ILE A 6 -30.43 -44.31 59.31
C ILE A 6 -31.54 -43.68 60.18
N SER A 7 -32.20 -42.69 59.56
CA SER A 7 -33.62 -42.68 59.12
C SER A 7 -34.80 -42.50 60.09
N ALA A 8 -35.89 -42.02 59.45
CA ALA A 8 -37.33 -42.20 59.76
C ALA A 8 -38.11 -41.03 60.38
N ALA A 9 -38.49 -40.06 59.52
CA ALA A 9 -39.69 -39.18 59.55
C ALA A 9 -39.44 -38.08 58.48
N VAL A 10 -40.36 -37.64 57.63
CA VAL A 10 -41.83 -37.79 57.64
C VAL A 10 -42.31 -38.34 56.29
N ILE A 11 -42.73 -39.61 56.30
CA ILE A 11 -43.62 -40.17 55.28
C ILE A 11 -45.04 -39.85 55.75
N LEU A 12 -45.72 -38.84 55.18
CA LEU A 12 -47.17 -38.69 55.37
C LEU A 12 -47.89 -37.81 54.31
N ALA A 13 -47.48 -37.88 53.05
CA ALA A 13 -48.15 -37.18 51.94
C ALA A 13 -48.21 -38.04 50.66
N ILE A 14 -48.58 -39.31 50.78
CA ILE A 14 -48.76 -40.25 49.65
C ILE A 14 -50.16 -40.89 49.74
N ILE A 15 -50.74 -41.19 48.57
CA ILE A 15 -51.92 -42.05 48.26
C ILE A 15 -53.27 -41.32 48.01
N MET A 16 -53.89 -41.67 46.85
CA MET A 16 -55.21 -41.31 46.25
C MET A 16 -55.20 -40.12 45.25
N LEU A 17 -55.00 -40.21 43.92
CA LEU A 17 -55.23 -41.22 42.84
C LEU A 17 -56.63 -41.19 42.17
N SER A 18 -56.76 -40.47 41.03
CA SER A 18 -57.64 -40.72 39.85
C SER A 18 -57.75 -39.45 38.95
N ALA A 19 -57.64 -39.44 37.59
CA ALA A 19 -57.38 -40.50 36.60
C ALA A 19 -56.95 -39.97 35.19
N VAL A 20 -56.06 -40.71 34.48
CA VAL A 20 -55.90 -40.85 32.99
C VAL A 20 -55.49 -39.63 32.10
N PRO A 21 -54.66 -39.76 31.02
CA PRO A 21 -53.58 -40.71 30.68
C PRO A 21 -52.19 -40.03 30.42
N SER A 22 -51.21 -40.83 30.03
CA SER A 22 -49.80 -40.48 29.76
C SER A 22 -49.52 -39.64 28.50
N LEU A 23 -48.61 -38.67 28.62
CA LEU A 23 -47.73 -38.17 27.55
C LEU A 23 -46.26 -38.36 28.00
N PRO A 24 -45.30 -38.59 27.08
CA PRO A 24 -43.93 -38.90 27.44
C PRO A 24 -43.19 -37.69 28.02
N PHE A 25 -42.47 -37.90 29.12
CA PHE A 25 -41.44 -36.97 29.58
C PHE A 25 -40.31 -36.94 28.55
N PHE A 26 -40.24 -35.89 27.73
CA PHE A 26 -39.00 -35.53 27.07
C PHE A 26 -38.07 -34.95 28.14
N GLY A 27 -36.99 -35.68 28.45
CA GLY A 27 -35.87 -35.11 29.16
C GLY A 27 -35.22 -34.07 28.24
N PHE A 28 -35.17 -32.81 28.67
CA PHE A 28 -34.34 -31.81 28.02
C PHE A 28 -32.88 -32.19 28.24
N VAL A 29 -32.29 -32.84 27.24
CA VAL A 29 -30.83 -32.92 27.11
C VAL A 29 -30.36 -31.49 26.81
N SER A 30 -29.59 -30.92 27.73
CA SER A 30 -28.88 -29.67 27.49
C SER A 30 -27.88 -29.90 26.37
N ALA A 31 -28.20 -29.47 25.14
CA ALA A 31 -27.28 -29.55 24.03
C ALA A 31 -26.04 -28.68 24.33
N SER A 32 -24.89 -29.32 24.52
CA SER A 32 -23.61 -28.63 24.68
C SER A 32 -23.31 -27.83 23.42
N HIS A 33 -23.32 -26.50 23.52
CA HIS A 33 -22.93 -25.61 22.42
C HIS A 33 -21.44 -25.82 22.11
N ILE A 34 -21.09 -25.98 20.83
CA ILE A 34 -19.68 -26.07 20.45
C ILE A 34 -19.01 -24.71 20.67
N GLN A 35 -18.06 -24.67 21.60
CA GLN A 35 -17.16 -23.54 21.75
C GLN A 35 -16.01 -23.71 20.77
N LEU A 36 -15.96 -22.86 19.74
CA LEU A 36 -14.86 -22.77 18.78
C LEU A 36 -13.87 -21.69 19.24
N SER A 37 -12.58 -22.01 19.16
CA SER A 37 -11.48 -21.07 19.38
C SER A 37 -10.39 -21.28 18.35
N GLY A 38 -9.58 -20.27 18.09
CA GLY A 38 -8.46 -20.41 17.17
C GLY A 38 -7.63 -19.14 17.05
N ARG A 39 -6.46 -19.28 16.45
CA ARG A 39 -5.50 -18.19 16.21
C ARG A 39 -4.67 -18.47 14.97
N ALA A 40 -4.26 -17.41 14.28
CA ALA A 40 -3.17 -17.52 13.31
C ALA A 40 -1.88 -17.88 14.07
N ILE A 41 -1.10 -18.80 13.51
CA ILE A 41 0.25 -19.17 13.97
C ILE A 41 1.32 -18.90 12.92
N ALA A 42 0.91 -18.67 11.67
CA ALA A 42 1.68 -18.10 10.57
C ALA A 42 0.74 -17.29 9.67
N TRP A 43 1.30 -16.58 8.68
CA TRP A 43 0.57 -15.84 7.67
C TRP A 43 -0.34 -16.73 6.80
N ASP A 44 0.00 -18.01 6.67
CA ASP A 44 -0.73 -19.05 5.93
C ASP A 44 -1.20 -20.21 6.82
N ILE A 45 -1.21 -20.06 8.16
CA ILE A 45 -1.66 -21.13 9.07
C ILE A 45 -2.54 -20.60 10.19
N VAL A 46 -3.76 -21.14 10.29
CA VAL A 46 -4.68 -20.92 11.42
C VAL A 46 -4.90 -22.23 12.17
N ASN A 47 -4.65 -22.21 13.49
CA ASN A 47 -4.97 -23.33 14.37
C ASN A 47 -6.36 -23.15 14.97
N LEU A 48 -7.25 -24.13 14.76
CA LEU A 48 -8.62 -24.19 15.28
C LEU A 48 -8.75 -25.32 16.30
N THR A 49 -9.43 -25.07 17.40
CA THR A 49 -9.83 -26.10 18.38
C THR A 49 -11.24 -25.87 18.89
N TRP A 50 -11.97 -26.94 19.17
CA TRP A 50 -13.35 -26.85 19.66
C TRP A 50 -13.68 -27.91 20.72
N THR A 51 -14.77 -27.68 21.46
CA THR A 51 -15.30 -28.67 22.41
C THR A 51 -16.02 -29.81 21.67
N PRO A 52 -15.82 -31.09 22.05
CA PRO A 52 -16.54 -32.20 21.47
C PRO A 52 -18.05 -32.12 21.74
N ALA A 53 -18.86 -32.59 20.79
CA ALA A 53 -20.30 -32.78 20.96
C ALA A 53 -20.67 -34.29 20.98
N ASP A 54 -21.78 -34.62 21.64
CA ASP A 54 -22.25 -35.99 21.79
C ASP A 54 -22.78 -36.59 20.47
N ASN A 55 -22.58 -37.90 20.28
CA ASN A 55 -23.10 -38.68 19.13
C ASN A 55 -22.69 -38.16 17.74
N VAL A 56 -21.57 -37.43 17.64
CA VAL A 56 -21.01 -36.95 16.38
C VAL A 56 -20.44 -38.11 15.54
N LYS A 57 -20.64 -38.00 14.21
CA LYS A 57 -20.00 -38.81 13.16
C LYS A 57 -18.81 -38.09 12.55
N GLU A 58 -18.94 -36.78 12.32
CA GLU A 58 -17.93 -35.92 11.70
C GLU A 58 -18.22 -34.43 11.98
N TYR A 59 -17.23 -33.57 11.82
CA TYR A 59 -17.38 -32.10 11.89
C TYR A 59 -17.13 -31.47 10.53
N GLU A 60 -18.06 -30.65 10.05
CA GLU A 60 -17.87 -29.78 8.89
C GLU A 60 -17.25 -28.45 9.35
N ILE A 61 -16.10 -28.07 8.81
CA ILE A 61 -15.46 -26.77 9.07
C ILE A 61 -15.74 -25.85 7.90
N TYR A 62 -16.24 -24.65 8.19
CA TYR A 62 -16.52 -23.60 7.20
C TYR A 62 -15.54 -22.44 7.36
N ARG A 63 -15.11 -21.86 6.24
CA ARG A 63 -14.27 -20.66 6.18
C ARG A 63 -14.76 -19.70 5.11
N SER A 64 -14.76 -18.40 5.39
CA SER A 64 -14.95 -17.34 4.38
C SER A 64 -14.26 -16.05 4.80
N THR A 65 -13.96 -15.16 3.85
CA THR A 65 -13.56 -13.78 4.14
C THR A 65 -14.76 -12.86 4.44
N ASN A 66 -15.98 -13.35 4.20
CA ASN A 66 -17.23 -12.65 4.50
C ASN A 66 -18.04 -13.43 5.56
N PRO A 67 -18.47 -12.82 6.68
CA PRO A 67 -19.26 -13.52 7.69
C PRO A 67 -20.68 -13.89 7.21
N LEU A 68 -21.21 -13.21 6.19
CA LEU A 68 -22.51 -13.50 5.60
C LEU A 68 -22.47 -14.79 4.80
N ASN A 69 -23.46 -15.67 5.01
CA ASN A 69 -23.55 -16.99 4.38
C ASN A 69 -22.35 -17.92 4.62
N LEU A 70 -21.59 -17.72 5.72
CA LEU A 70 -20.44 -18.54 6.09
C LEU A 70 -20.71 -20.05 6.01
N ILE A 71 -21.84 -20.51 6.56
CA ILE A 71 -22.26 -21.92 6.46
C ILE A 71 -22.97 -22.15 5.13
N SER A 72 -22.19 -22.27 4.05
CA SER A 72 -22.68 -22.60 2.70
C SER A 72 -21.76 -23.65 2.04
N PRO A 73 -22.25 -24.44 1.06
CA PRO A 73 -21.43 -25.47 0.41
C PRO A 73 -20.13 -24.95 -0.22
N ASN A 74 -20.12 -23.71 -0.71
CA ASN A 74 -18.94 -23.08 -1.32
C ASN A 74 -17.86 -22.69 -0.29
N ASN A 75 -18.23 -22.58 0.98
CA ASN A 75 -17.36 -22.20 2.09
C ASN A 75 -16.93 -23.42 2.93
N LEU A 76 -17.32 -24.65 2.55
CA LEU A 76 -16.91 -25.87 3.25
C LEU A 76 -15.42 -26.11 3.00
N LEU A 77 -14.61 -25.98 4.05
CA LEU A 77 -13.16 -26.12 3.99
C LEU A 77 -12.74 -27.59 4.05
N VAL A 78 -13.27 -28.34 5.02
CA VAL A 78 -12.91 -29.74 5.29
C VAL A 78 -14.00 -30.44 6.12
N VAL A 79 -14.05 -31.78 6.05
CA VAL A 79 -14.90 -32.62 6.89
C VAL A 79 -14.02 -33.53 7.75
N ILE A 80 -13.97 -33.29 9.06
CA ILE A 80 -13.18 -34.07 10.02
C ILE A 80 -13.98 -35.30 10.46
N ASN A 81 -13.60 -36.48 9.99
CA ASN A 81 -14.20 -37.76 10.39
C ASN A 81 -13.22 -38.77 11.01
N TRP A 82 -11.93 -38.43 11.04
CA TRP A 82 -10.83 -39.19 11.63
C TRP A 82 -10.55 -38.77 13.09
N SER A 83 -9.90 -39.63 13.86
CA SER A 83 -9.48 -39.39 15.24
C SER A 83 -8.12 -38.68 15.36
N THR A 84 -7.68 -38.40 16.59
CA THR A 84 -6.32 -37.91 16.87
C THR A 84 -5.24 -39.00 16.81
N TYR A 85 -5.57 -40.24 16.45
CA TYR A 85 -4.62 -41.34 16.30
C TYR A 85 -4.28 -41.54 14.81
N PRO A 86 -3.03 -41.90 14.47
CA PRO A 86 -2.65 -42.12 13.08
C PRO A 86 -3.43 -43.29 12.47
N PRO A 87 -3.67 -43.30 11.15
CA PRO A 87 -4.19 -44.48 10.46
C PRO A 87 -3.21 -45.65 10.55
N TYR A 88 -3.72 -46.87 10.47
CA TYR A 88 -2.88 -48.06 10.30
C TYR A 88 -2.25 -48.10 8.91
N GLU A 89 -0.91 -48.12 8.87
CA GLU A 89 -0.11 -48.23 7.65
C GLU A 89 0.31 -49.69 7.37
N PRO A 90 -0.07 -50.27 6.21
CA PRO A 90 0.28 -51.64 5.87
C PRO A 90 1.79 -51.89 5.78
N GLY A 91 2.30 -52.74 6.68
CA GLY A 91 3.73 -53.11 6.73
C GLY A 91 4.56 -52.28 7.71
N GLU A 92 3.97 -51.25 8.35
CA GLU A 92 4.57 -50.60 9.50
C GLU A 92 4.64 -51.57 10.71
N THR A 93 5.55 -51.27 11.64
CA THR A 93 5.89 -52.15 12.76
C THR A 93 5.49 -51.53 14.09
N TYR A 94 4.35 -51.97 14.62
CA TYR A 94 3.75 -51.45 15.84
C TYR A 94 4.26 -52.20 17.08
N GLN A 95 4.63 -51.44 18.11
CA GLN A 95 5.09 -51.90 19.41
C GLN A 95 3.94 -52.09 20.40
N GLN A 96 4.22 -52.67 21.57
CA GLN A 96 3.22 -52.77 22.64
C GLN A 96 2.81 -51.38 23.13
N GLY A 97 1.52 -51.05 22.98
CA GLY A 97 0.93 -49.80 23.45
C GLY A 97 0.55 -48.83 22.33
N ASP A 98 1.09 -49.00 21.13
CA ASP A 98 0.80 -48.15 19.96
C ASP A 98 -0.68 -48.18 19.63
N VAL A 99 -1.24 -47.04 19.23
CA VAL A 99 -2.67 -46.88 18.95
C VAL A 99 -2.86 -46.32 17.55
N VAL A 100 -3.69 -47.01 16.76
CA VAL A 100 -3.99 -46.66 15.36
C VAL A 100 -5.48 -46.66 15.08
N GLU A 101 -5.88 -45.91 14.07
CA GLU A 101 -7.21 -45.95 13.46
C GLU A 101 -7.24 -46.96 12.30
N TYR A 102 -8.23 -47.86 12.31
CA TYR A 102 -8.45 -48.84 11.23
C TYR A 102 -9.93 -49.28 11.19
N ASP A 103 -10.54 -49.21 10.01
CA ASP A 103 -11.95 -49.58 9.75
C ASP A 103 -12.95 -48.86 10.69
N GLY A 104 -12.78 -47.53 10.82
CA GLY A 104 -13.63 -46.68 11.68
C GLY A 104 -13.51 -46.95 13.18
N LYS A 105 -12.44 -47.64 13.60
CA LYS A 105 -12.20 -48.11 14.97
C LYS A 105 -10.78 -47.81 15.43
N ILE A 106 -10.62 -47.64 16.75
CA ILE A 106 -9.34 -47.37 17.38
C ILE A 106 -8.80 -48.66 18.02
N TRP A 107 -7.58 -49.03 17.67
CA TRP A 107 -6.95 -50.29 18.05
C TRP A 107 -5.61 -50.06 18.75
N ARG A 108 -5.35 -50.78 19.85
CA ARG A 108 -4.06 -50.80 20.54
C ARG A 108 -3.29 -52.08 20.21
N ALA A 109 -2.03 -51.97 19.82
CA ALA A 109 -1.15 -53.13 19.69
C ALA A 109 -0.83 -53.70 21.09
N LYS A 110 -1.18 -54.96 21.32
CA LYS A 110 -0.93 -55.67 22.59
C LYS A 110 0.53 -56.10 22.75
N TYR A 111 1.23 -56.26 21.62
CA TYR A 111 2.62 -56.67 21.49
C TYR A 111 3.09 -56.37 20.06
N TRP A 112 4.39 -56.49 19.81
CA TRP A 112 5.01 -56.28 18.50
C TRP A 112 4.24 -56.93 17.34
N THR A 113 3.86 -56.15 16.32
CA THR A 113 3.11 -56.68 15.17
C THR A 113 3.25 -55.84 13.89
N GLN A 114 3.10 -56.50 12.75
CA GLN A 114 2.95 -55.92 11.41
C GLN A 114 1.64 -56.37 10.73
N ASN A 115 0.76 -57.03 11.47
CA ASN A 115 -0.52 -57.53 10.96
C ASN A 115 -1.59 -56.44 11.08
N ALA A 116 -2.57 -56.45 10.17
CA ALA A 116 -3.70 -55.53 10.24
C ALA A 116 -4.53 -55.65 11.54
N PRO A 117 -5.10 -54.55 12.06
CA PRO A 117 -5.96 -54.58 13.23
C PRO A 117 -7.20 -55.47 13.08
N GLY A 118 -7.64 -56.06 14.21
CA GLY A 118 -8.68 -57.08 14.27
C GLY A 118 -8.20 -58.49 14.65
N GLY A 119 -6.90 -58.77 14.55
CA GLY A 119 -6.29 -60.02 15.03
C GLY A 119 -5.96 -60.05 16.53
N GLU A 120 -5.46 -61.20 17.03
CA GLU A 120 -5.11 -61.37 18.47
C GLU A 120 -4.08 -60.34 18.98
N ALA A 121 -3.21 -59.85 18.10
CA ALA A 121 -2.22 -58.82 18.38
C ALA A 121 -2.79 -57.45 18.72
N TRP A 122 -4.08 -57.20 18.45
CA TRP A 122 -4.73 -55.91 18.63
C TRP A 122 -5.86 -55.95 19.65
N GLU A 123 -5.99 -54.91 20.45
CA GLU A 123 -7.09 -54.64 21.38
C GLU A 123 -7.98 -53.55 20.77
N LEU A 124 -9.28 -53.83 20.58
CA LEU A 124 -10.24 -52.79 20.21
C LEU A 124 -10.44 -51.85 21.41
N ILE A 125 -10.06 -50.58 21.28
CA ILE A 125 -10.25 -49.57 22.33
C ILE A 125 -11.64 -48.94 22.23
N GLY A 126 -12.13 -48.71 21.01
CA GLY A 126 -13.43 -48.10 20.76
C GLY A 126 -13.69 -47.81 19.29
N ASP A 127 -14.81 -47.11 19.02
CA ASP A 127 -15.06 -46.50 17.72
C ASP A 127 -14.30 -45.17 17.59
N VAL A 128 -14.06 -44.72 16.36
CA VAL A 128 -13.50 -43.38 16.09
C VAL A 128 -14.35 -42.29 16.75
N THR A 129 -13.65 -41.38 17.43
CA THR A 129 -14.20 -40.10 17.89
C THR A 129 -13.50 -39.02 17.07
N PRO A 130 -14.23 -38.25 16.24
CA PRO A 130 -13.61 -37.27 15.36
C PRO A 130 -12.78 -36.24 16.12
N ALA A 131 -11.62 -35.89 15.57
CA ALA A 131 -10.71 -34.92 16.15
C ALA A 131 -11.41 -33.55 16.33
N THR A 132 -11.05 -32.85 17.41
CA THR A 132 -11.62 -31.54 17.76
C THR A 132 -10.62 -30.40 17.60
N SER A 133 -9.69 -30.57 16.67
CA SER A 133 -8.64 -29.61 16.32
C SER A 133 -8.28 -29.75 14.84
N TYR A 134 -7.99 -28.63 14.19
CA TYR A 134 -7.59 -28.59 12.78
C TYR A 134 -6.59 -27.46 12.54
N LEU A 135 -5.54 -27.74 11.76
CA LEU A 135 -4.65 -26.71 11.23
C LEU A 135 -5.08 -26.39 9.81
N ASP A 136 -5.71 -25.24 9.63
CA ASP A 136 -5.99 -24.70 8.31
C ASP A 136 -4.68 -24.20 7.70
N ARG A 137 -4.32 -24.73 6.53
CA ARG A 137 -3.09 -24.48 5.77
C ARG A 137 -3.34 -24.45 4.24
N TYR A 138 -4.57 -24.14 3.82
CA TYR A 138 -5.00 -24.31 2.43
C TYR A 138 -5.66 -23.06 1.86
N GLY A 139 -5.03 -22.40 0.90
CA GLY A 139 -5.52 -21.15 0.31
C GLY A 139 -5.69 -20.03 1.34
N LEU A 140 -4.84 -20.00 2.36
CA LEU A 140 -4.72 -18.87 3.29
C LEU A 140 -3.79 -17.82 2.69
N LYS A 141 -4.18 -16.55 2.79
CA LYS A 141 -3.38 -15.40 2.38
C LYS A 141 -2.87 -14.66 3.61
N ALA A 142 -1.72 -14.03 3.48
CA ALA A 142 -1.20 -13.07 4.45
C ALA A 142 -2.19 -11.92 4.71
N ASN A 143 -2.10 -11.30 5.89
CA ASN A 143 -2.82 -10.08 6.28
C ASN A 143 -4.36 -10.14 6.14
N THR A 144 -4.95 -11.32 5.96
CA THR A 144 -6.34 -11.52 5.55
C THR A 144 -7.21 -11.91 6.75
N THR A 145 -8.42 -11.35 6.82
CA THR A 145 -9.40 -11.72 7.85
C THR A 145 -10.28 -12.86 7.37
N TYR A 146 -10.34 -13.92 8.16
CA TYR A 146 -11.16 -15.09 7.93
C TYR A 146 -12.17 -15.31 9.07
N PHE A 147 -13.35 -15.77 8.70
CA PHE A 147 -14.43 -16.17 9.59
C PHE A 147 -14.60 -17.68 9.52
N TYR A 148 -14.68 -18.33 10.68
CA TYR A 148 -14.79 -19.78 10.82
C TYR A 148 -16.02 -20.20 11.61
N ALA A 149 -16.61 -21.33 11.22
CA ALA A 149 -17.65 -22.01 11.99
C ALA A 149 -17.48 -23.52 11.88
N VAL A 150 -17.82 -24.25 12.95
CA VAL A 150 -17.80 -25.72 13.00
C VAL A 150 -19.22 -26.23 13.18
N VAL A 151 -19.64 -27.18 12.34
CA VAL A 151 -20.96 -27.81 12.40
C VAL A 151 -20.79 -29.31 12.69
N PRO A 152 -21.39 -29.84 13.76
CA PRO A 152 -21.37 -31.27 14.03
C PRO A 152 -22.39 -31.98 13.14
N VAL A 153 -21.98 -33.06 12.48
CA VAL A 153 -22.88 -34.01 11.82
C VAL A 153 -23.03 -35.22 12.73
N LEU A 154 -24.26 -35.54 13.12
CA LEU A 154 -24.57 -36.61 14.06
C LEU A 154 -24.57 -37.99 13.38
N LYS A 155 -24.50 -39.06 14.17
CA LYS A 155 -24.52 -40.46 13.68
C LYS A 155 -25.79 -40.86 12.93
N ASP A 156 -26.87 -40.07 12.98
CA ASP A 156 -28.07 -40.25 12.16
C ASP A 156 -28.05 -39.47 10.82
N GLY A 157 -26.97 -38.71 10.56
CA GLY A 157 -26.79 -37.88 9.37
C GLY A 157 -27.39 -36.47 9.47
N SER A 158 -27.99 -36.09 10.60
CA SER A 158 -28.48 -34.73 10.81
C SER A 158 -27.36 -33.76 11.21
N ARG A 159 -27.45 -32.51 10.79
CA ARG A 159 -26.58 -31.42 11.30
C ARG A 159 -27.11 -30.95 12.66
N GLY A 160 -26.23 -30.92 13.65
CA GLY A 160 -26.49 -30.31 14.95
C GLY A 160 -26.33 -28.78 14.92
N ILE A 161 -26.29 -28.17 16.10
CA ILE A 161 -26.16 -26.71 16.24
C ILE A 161 -24.72 -26.29 15.89
N PRO A 162 -24.51 -25.34 14.96
CA PRO A 162 -23.19 -24.77 14.67
C PRO A 162 -22.54 -24.10 15.89
N SER A 163 -21.22 -23.95 15.86
CA SER A 163 -20.50 -23.05 16.76
C SER A 163 -20.89 -21.59 16.53
N GLY A 164 -20.50 -20.70 17.45
CA GLY A 164 -20.37 -19.28 17.14
C GLY A 164 -19.35 -19.03 16.00
N VAL A 165 -19.45 -17.87 15.37
CA VAL A 165 -18.48 -17.45 14.33
C VAL A 165 -17.21 -16.96 15.01
N LEU A 166 -16.07 -17.56 14.67
CA LEU A 166 -14.74 -17.12 15.08
C LEU A 166 -14.14 -16.24 13.98
N GLN A 167 -13.71 -15.02 14.31
CA GLN A 167 -12.90 -14.19 13.42
C GLN A 167 -11.41 -14.37 13.75
N VAL A 168 -10.59 -14.60 12.73
CA VAL A 168 -9.12 -14.69 12.84
C VAL A 168 -8.51 -13.87 11.71
N LYS A 169 -7.54 -13.00 12.04
CA LYS A 169 -6.71 -12.31 11.02
C LYS A 169 -5.34 -12.98 10.95
N THR A 170 -4.88 -13.31 9.74
CA THR A 170 -3.50 -13.77 9.52
C THR A 170 -2.51 -12.60 9.58
N PRO A 171 -1.27 -12.78 10.06
CA PRO A 171 -0.22 -11.77 9.97
C PRO A 171 0.27 -11.61 8.51
N TYR A 172 1.11 -10.60 8.27
CA TYR A 172 1.84 -10.44 7.01
C TYR A 172 2.78 -11.62 6.73
N GLU A 173 3.06 -11.89 5.45
CA GLU A 173 4.10 -12.83 5.06
C GLU A 173 5.47 -12.29 5.50
N PRO A 174 6.31 -13.08 6.18
CA PRO A 174 7.64 -12.64 6.58
C PRO A 174 8.56 -12.40 5.39
N TYR A 175 9.49 -11.47 5.55
CA TYR A 175 10.69 -11.43 4.71
C TYR A 175 11.39 -12.81 4.70
N ARG A 176 11.68 -13.38 3.53
CA ARG A 176 12.13 -14.77 3.46
C ARG A 176 13.60 -14.87 3.89
N VAL A 177 13.86 -15.75 4.86
CA VAL A 177 15.21 -16.16 5.31
C VAL A 177 15.30 -17.65 5.03
N ILE A 178 15.83 -17.99 3.87
CA ILE A 178 15.91 -19.34 3.34
C ILE A 178 17.30 -19.92 3.64
N VAL A 179 17.38 -21.07 4.32
CA VAL A 179 18.67 -21.71 4.62
C VAL A 179 18.80 -23.08 3.97
N TYR A 180 19.96 -23.37 3.39
CA TYR A 180 20.26 -24.71 2.89
C TYR A 180 20.93 -25.56 3.98
N TYR A 181 20.31 -26.69 4.33
CA TYR A 181 20.89 -27.71 5.21
C TYR A 181 21.27 -28.95 4.40
N ILE A 182 22.57 -29.25 4.41
CA ILE A 182 23.18 -30.33 3.63
C ILE A 182 23.12 -31.69 4.32
N SER A 183 22.80 -32.72 3.54
CA SER A 183 22.69 -34.14 3.93
C SER A 183 23.93 -34.64 4.69
N TRP A 184 25.11 -34.30 4.18
CA TRP A 184 26.40 -34.69 4.76
C TRP A 184 26.82 -33.83 5.97
N GLY A 185 26.02 -32.84 6.38
CA GLY A 185 26.24 -32.01 7.56
C GLY A 185 26.37 -32.82 8.86
N ARG A 186 25.65 -33.94 8.97
CA ARG A 186 25.68 -34.82 10.16
C ARG A 186 27.00 -35.57 10.38
N TYR A 187 27.91 -35.60 9.40
CA TYR A 187 29.17 -36.33 9.45
C TYR A 187 30.32 -35.51 10.07
N ALA A 188 31.27 -35.03 9.25
CA ALA A 188 32.46 -34.33 9.74
C ALA A 188 32.09 -32.97 10.40
N ARG A 189 31.13 -32.26 9.80
CA ARG A 189 30.54 -31.01 10.29
C ARG A 189 29.82 -31.14 11.63
N LYS A 190 29.33 -32.35 11.97
CA LYS A 190 28.54 -32.66 13.18
C LYS A 190 27.42 -31.64 13.40
N PHE A 191 26.77 -31.25 12.30
CA PHE A 191 25.63 -30.36 12.26
C PHE A 191 24.40 -31.23 12.03
N TYR A 192 23.54 -31.32 13.03
CA TYR A 192 22.32 -32.13 12.99
C TYR A 192 21.09 -31.22 12.77
N VAL A 193 19.92 -31.81 12.49
CA VAL A 193 18.67 -31.05 12.33
C VAL A 193 18.32 -30.27 13.61
N SER A 194 18.74 -30.80 14.78
CA SER A 194 18.61 -30.14 16.09
C SER A 194 19.47 -28.89 16.28
N ASP A 195 20.49 -28.70 15.43
CA ASP A 195 21.41 -27.57 15.51
C ASP A 195 20.95 -26.38 14.65
N ILE A 196 19.89 -26.54 13.86
CA ILE A 196 19.31 -25.48 13.05
C ILE A 196 18.61 -24.47 13.97
N PRO A 197 18.84 -23.16 13.81
CA PRO A 197 18.15 -22.13 14.58
C PRO A 197 16.74 -21.90 14.02
N TRP A 198 15.82 -22.82 14.31
CA TRP A 198 14.44 -22.85 13.80
C TRP A 198 13.59 -21.62 14.17
N ASP A 199 14.00 -20.85 15.18
CA ASP A 199 13.43 -19.56 15.58
C ASP A 199 13.97 -18.36 14.77
N LYS A 200 14.94 -18.59 13.88
CA LYS A 200 15.66 -17.57 13.10
C LYS A 200 15.51 -17.69 11.59
N VAL A 201 14.74 -18.67 11.11
CA VAL A 201 14.60 -18.98 9.68
C VAL A 201 13.14 -19.09 9.30
N THR A 202 12.80 -18.79 8.05
CA THR A 202 11.42 -18.95 7.56
C THR A 202 11.29 -20.12 6.58
N HIS A 203 12.37 -20.46 5.87
CA HIS A 203 12.43 -21.60 4.96
C HIS A 203 13.72 -22.40 5.15
N LEU A 204 13.66 -23.71 4.91
CA LEU A 204 14.78 -24.64 4.92
C LEU A 204 14.72 -25.51 3.67
N ASN A 205 15.79 -25.48 2.87
CA ASN A 205 15.96 -26.35 1.71
C ASN A 205 16.92 -27.50 2.06
N TYR A 206 16.42 -28.73 2.07
CA TYR A 206 17.21 -29.92 2.37
C TYR A 206 18.01 -30.37 1.14
N ALA A 207 19.33 -30.23 1.20
CA ALA A 207 20.24 -30.40 0.06
C ALA A 207 21.06 -31.70 0.16
N PHE A 208 21.07 -32.61 -0.80
CA PHE A 208 20.26 -32.68 -2.02
C PHE A 208 19.75 -34.09 -2.21
N LEU A 209 18.57 -34.21 -2.82
CA LEU A 209 18.07 -35.46 -3.37
C LEU A 209 18.55 -35.65 -4.82
N ASP A 210 18.72 -36.90 -5.23
CA ASP A 210 19.27 -37.28 -6.53
C ASP A 210 18.16 -37.53 -7.56
N LEU A 211 18.38 -37.08 -8.80
CA LEU A 211 17.50 -37.27 -9.94
C LEU A 211 18.03 -38.38 -10.85
N LYS A 212 17.27 -39.47 -10.99
CA LYS A 212 17.60 -40.59 -11.87
C LYS A 212 17.18 -40.33 -13.32
N GLU A 213 17.82 -41.05 -14.24
CA GLU A 213 17.64 -40.91 -15.70
C GLU A 213 16.21 -41.13 -16.20
N ASP A 214 15.41 -41.90 -15.47
CA ASP A 214 14.00 -42.17 -15.77
C ASP A 214 13.03 -41.10 -15.25
N GLY A 215 13.52 -40.09 -14.52
CA GLY A 215 12.74 -39.04 -13.88
C GLY A 215 12.51 -39.24 -12.39
N THR A 216 12.90 -40.37 -11.79
CA THR A 216 12.64 -40.64 -10.37
C THR A 216 13.56 -39.82 -9.46
N VAL A 217 12.99 -39.10 -8.49
CA VAL A 217 13.71 -38.45 -7.38
C VAL A 217 13.89 -39.43 -6.23
N THR A 218 15.08 -39.50 -5.62
CA THR A 218 15.36 -40.43 -4.52
C THR A 218 16.55 -39.97 -3.66
N TYR A 219 16.87 -40.73 -2.61
CA TYR A 219 17.99 -40.44 -1.71
C TYR A 219 19.33 -40.53 -2.46
N TYR A 220 20.19 -39.54 -2.22
CA TYR A 220 21.59 -39.58 -2.64
C TYR A 220 22.41 -40.38 -1.62
N ASP A 221 22.31 -40.01 -0.34
CA ASP A 221 22.91 -40.73 0.77
C ASP A 221 21.85 -41.62 1.44
N THR A 222 21.85 -42.90 1.05
CA THR A 222 20.95 -43.92 1.59
C THR A 222 21.05 -44.17 3.10
N TYR A 223 22.04 -43.58 3.80
CA TYR A 223 22.15 -43.60 5.26
C TYR A 223 21.76 -42.26 5.89
N ALA A 224 22.27 -41.14 5.39
CA ALA A 224 22.01 -39.82 5.97
C ALA A 224 20.60 -39.30 5.64
N ASP A 225 20.13 -39.45 4.39
CA ASP A 225 18.86 -38.85 3.96
C ASP A 225 17.65 -39.36 4.75
N PRO A 226 17.45 -40.68 4.96
CA PRO A 226 16.31 -41.16 5.74
C PRO A 226 16.32 -40.65 7.20
N LEU A 227 17.51 -40.52 7.80
CA LEU A 227 17.66 -40.05 9.17
C LEU A 227 17.41 -38.54 9.28
N ASN A 228 18.00 -37.76 8.38
CA ASN A 228 17.78 -36.30 8.32
C ASN A 228 16.31 -35.97 8.04
N LEU A 229 15.65 -36.69 7.13
CA LEU A 229 14.27 -36.42 6.76
C LEU A 229 13.26 -36.81 7.86
N GLU A 230 13.51 -37.88 8.63
CA GLU A 230 12.70 -38.19 9.81
C GLU A 230 12.93 -37.17 10.95
N GLU A 231 14.18 -36.74 11.19
CA GLU A 231 14.48 -35.63 12.11
C GLU A 231 13.80 -34.31 11.65
N LEU A 232 13.77 -34.01 10.34
CA LEU A 232 13.10 -32.82 9.80
C LEU A 232 11.58 -32.85 9.99
N LYS A 233 10.94 -34.01 9.87
CA LYS A 233 9.51 -34.22 10.17
C LYS A 233 9.19 -33.86 11.64
N GLU A 234 9.96 -34.39 12.60
CA GLU A 234 9.79 -34.06 14.02
C GLU A 234 9.93 -32.56 14.29
N TYR A 235 10.90 -31.89 13.65
CA TYR A 235 11.11 -30.46 13.82
C TYR A 235 10.06 -29.61 13.09
N LYS A 236 9.54 -30.06 11.94
CA LYS A 236 8.43 -29.40 11.24
C LYS A 236 7.12 -29.43 12.05
N GLU A 237 6.87 -30.49 12.81
CA GLU A 237 5.76 -30.54 13.77
C GLU A 237 5.94 -29.53 14.92
N LYS A 238 7.18 -29.36 15.40
CA LYS A 238 7.53 -28.41 16.47
C LYS A 238 7.52 -26.94 16.00
N TYR A 239 7.90 -26.68 14.75
CA TYR A 239 8.02 -25.35 14.15
C TYR A 239 7.14 -25.25 12.87
N PRO A 240 5.80 -25.34 13.00
CA PRO A 240 4.89 -25.50 11.86
C PRO A 240 4.90 -24.34 10.86
N ALA A 241 5.33 -23.14 11.29
CA ALA A 241 5.44 -21.95 10.46
C ALA A 241 6.65 -21.99 9.49
N VAL A 242 7.75 -22.65 9.86
CA VAL A 242 8.96 -22.74 9.02
C VAL A 242 8.70 -23.70 7.86
N LYS A 243 8.88 -23.26 6.62
CA LYS A 243 8.68 -24.08 5.43
C LYS A 243 9.87 -24.99 5.20
N VAL A 244 9.66 -26.29 5.06
CA VAL A 244 10.72 -27.26 4.82
C VAL A 244 10.53 -27.86 3.44
N LEU A 245 11.46 -27.62 2.53
CA LEU A 245 11.44 -28.12 1.16
C LEU A 245 12.58 -29.12 0.95
N VAL A 246 12.39 -30.07 0.04
CA VAL A 246 13.50 -30.90 -0.46
C VAL A 246 14.12 -30.25 -1.69
N SER A 247 15.44 -30.04 -1.70
CA SER A 247 16.15 -29.54 -2.87
C SER A 247 16.66 -30.70 -3.71
N VAL A 248 16.34 -30.70 -5.00
CA VAL A 248 16.71 -31.75 -5.95
C VAL A 248 17.77 -31.20 -6.89
N GLY A 249 18.91 -31.89 -6.99
CA GLY A 249 19.99 -31.49 -7.89
C GLY A 249 21.21 -30.87 -7.19
N GLY A 250 21.46 -29.60 -7.47
CA GLY A 250 22.72 -28.92 -7.21
C GLY A 250 23.83 -29.35 -8.17
N TRP A 251 25.01 -28.75 -7.98
CA TRP A 251 26.16 -28.80 -8.90
C TRP A 251 26.50 -30.20 -9.40
N THR A 252 26.49 -31.20 -8.49
CA THR A 252 26.94 -32.57 -8.77
C THR A 252 25.84 -33.52 -9.22
N LEU A 253 24.56 -33.27 -8.89
CA LEU A 253 23.43 -34.16 -9.21
C LEU A 253 22.54 -33.64 -10.36
N SER A 254 22.84 -32.46 -10.90
CA SER A 254 22.12 -31.85 -12.02
C SER A 254 22.18 -32.61 -13.36
N LYS A 255 22.95 -33.71 -13.43
CA LYS A 255 23.27 -34.44 -14.67
C LYS A 255 22.05 -34.76 -15.55
N TYR A 256 20.96 -35.22 -14.93
CA TYR A 256 19.82 -35.81 -15.65
C TYR A 256 18.66 -34.84 -15.92
N PHE A 257 18.73 -33.58 -15.49
CA PHE A 257 17.62 -32.63 -15.70
C PHE A 257 17.26 -32.42 -17.17
N SER A 258 18.21 -32.13 -18.06
CA SER A 258 17.93 -31.88 -19.48
C SER A 258 17.08 -32.98 -20.15
N PRO A 259 17.45 -34.28 -20.10
CA PRO A 259 16.64 -35.35 -20.67
C PRO A 259 15.37 -35.68 -19.89
N VAL A 260 15.26 -35.33 -18.60
CA VAL A 260 14.04 -35.49 -17.80
C VAL A 260 13.03 -34.39 -18.13
N ALA A 261 13.47 -33.13 -18.17
CA ALA A 261 12.67 -31.97 -18.49
C ALA A 261 12.13 -32.01 -19.93
N ALA A 262 12.89 -32.57 -20.87
CA ALA A 262 12.45 -32.74 -22.26
C ALA A 262 11.29 -33.76 -22.44
N ASP A 263 11.22 -34.80 -21.61
CA ASP A 263 10.29 -35.93 -21.76
C ASP A 263 9.08 -35.80 -20.81
N PRO A 264 7.84 -35.63 -21.32
CA PRO A 264 6.65 -35.48 -20.49
C PRO A 264 6.43 -36.61 -19.47
N ALA A 265 6.77 -37.86 -19.82
CA ALA A 265 6.58 -38.99 -18.92
C ALA A 265 7.66 -39.03 -17.82
N LYS A 266 8.85 -38.47 -18.07
CA LYS A 266 9.89 -38.29 -17.04
C LYS A 266 9.56 -37.12 -16.12
N ARG A 267 9.07 -35.99 -16.66
CA ARG A 267 8.54 -34.87 -15.85
C ARG A 267 7.42 -35.31 -14.91
N GLN A 268 6.50 -36.13 -15.39
CA GLN A 268 5.43 -36.68 -14.55
C GLN A 268 5.99 -37.51 -13.39
N ARG A 269 6.92 -38.43 -13.67
CA ARG A 269 7.58 -39.23 -12.61
C ARG A 269 8.41 -38.39 -11.64
N PHE A 270 9.03 -37.30 -12.09
CA PHE A 270 9.69 -36.34 -11.22
C PHE A 270 8.71 -35.78 -10.19
N ALA A 271 7.61 -35.20 -10.67
CA ALA A 271 6.60 -34.58 -9.82
C ALA A 271 5.94 -35.58 -8.86
N GLU A 272 5.63 -36.79 -9.33
CA GLU A 272 5.03 -37.86 -8.51
C GLU A 272 5.99 -38.37 -7.42
N SER A 273 7.24 -38.67 -7.77
CA SER A 273 8.22 -39.24 -6.82
C SER A 273 8.71 -38.22 -5.79
N VAL A 274 8.84 -36.93 -6.14
CA VAL A 274 9.16 -35.90 -5.14
C VAL A 274 7.97 -35.65 -4.20
N LEU A 275 6.73 -35.66 -4.71
CA LEU A 275 5.53 -35.56 -3.88
C LEU A 275 5.38 -36.74 -2.90
N GLU A 276 5.77 -37.96 -3.30
CA GLU A 276 5.82 -39.12 -2.39
C GLU A 276 6.74 -38.87 -1.19
N ILE A 277 7.94 -38.31 -1.43
CA ILE A 277 8.89 -37.96 -0.37
C ILE A 277 8.36 -36.82 0.52
N ILE A 278 7.80 -35.77 -0.09
CA ILE A 278 7.20 -34.63 0.62
C ILE A 278 6.07 -35.10 1.56
N ARG A 279 5.16 -35.95 1.06
CA ARG A 279 4.07 -36.54 1.86
C ARG A 279 4.60 -37.44 2.98
N LYS A 280 5.53 -38.35 2.67
CA LYS A 280 6.10 -39.30 3.65
C LYS A 280 6.70 -38.61 4.89
N TYR A 281 7.36 -37.46 4.69
CA TYR A 281 8.02 -36.71 5.77
C TYR A 281 7.26 -35.43 6.18
N HIS A 282 6.01 -35.25 5.72
CA HIS A 282 5.14 -34.11 6.05
C HIS A 282 5.76 -32.73 5.75
N LEU A 283 6.59 -32.65 4.70
CA LEU A 283 7.30 -31.44 4.27
C LEU A 283 6.39 -30.54 3.44
N ASP A 284 6.87 -29.35 3.05
CA ASP A 284 6.07 -28.29 2.44
C ASP A 284 6.25 -28.10 0.93
N GLY A 285 7.32 -28.62 0.32
CA GLY A 285 7.54 -28.39 -1.12
C GLY A 285 8.84 -28.95 -1.69
N VAL A 286 9.13 -28.53 -2.92
CA VAL A 286 10.36 -28.87 -3.66
C VAL A 286 11.10 -27.62 -4.10
N ASP A 287 12.42 -27.64 -3.96
CA ASP A 287 13.34 -26.68 -4.56
C ASP A 287 14.06 -27.35 -5.76
N ILE A 288 14.06 -26.68 -6.91
CA ILE A 288 14.68 -27.19 -8.14
C ILE A 288 16.02 -26.49 -8.35
N ASP A 289 17.11 -27.22 -8.11
CA ASP A 289 18.47 -26.72 -8.29
C ASP A 289 19.11 -27.38 -9.51
N TRP A 290 18.75 -26.89 -10.71
CA TRP A 290 19.33 -27.36 -11.98
C TRP A 290 20.48 -26.44 -12.39
N GLU A 291 21.70 -26.99 -12.36
CA GLU A 291 22.94 -26.32 -12.74
C GLU A 291 23.53 -26.83 -14.07
N TYR A 292 23.24 -26.23 -15.24
CA TYR A 292 22.23 -25.19 -15.53
C TYR A 292 21.47 -25.53 -16.83
N PRO A 293 20.24 -25.02 -17.02
CA PRO A 293 19.56 -25.04 -18.30
C PRO A 293 20.42 -24.47 -19.43
N GLY A 294 20.69 -25.28 -20.47
CA GLY A 294 21.52 -24.91 -21.61
C GLY A 294 23.04 -25.06 -21.35
N GLY A 295 23.43 -25.67 -20.23
CA GLY A 295 24.82 -25.98 -19.90
C GLY A 295 25.59 -24.85 -19.22
N GLY A 296 26.87 -25.11 -18.93
CA GLY A 296 27.73 -24.24 -18.11
C GLY A 296 27.79 -24.63 -16.63
N GLY A 297 27.19 -25.77 -16.25
CA GLY A 297 27.55 -26.52 -15.05
C GLY A 297 28.66 -27.53 -15.35
N LEU A 298 28.68 -28.68 -14.65
CA LEU A 298 29.66 -29.75 -14.92
C LEU A 298 29.59 -30.30 -16.36
N ASP A 299 30.76 -30.54 -16.96
CA ASP A 299 30.92 -31.15 -18.30
C ASP A 299 30.24 -32.53 -18.45
N SER A 300 29.96 -33.22 -17.34
CA SER A 300 29.26 -34.51 -17.31
C SER A 300 27.74 -34.40 -17.45
N ASN A 301 27.18 -33.19 -17.35
CA ASN A 301 25.74 -32.95 -17.37
C ASN A 301 25.22 -32.95 -18.81
N TYR A 302 24.01 -33.46 -19.02
CA TYR A 302 23.33 -33.30 -20.30
C TYR A 302 22.81 -31.86 -20.43
N ALA A 303 22.92 -31.28 -21.63
CA ALA A 303 22.44 -29.94 -21.93
C ALA A 303 21.84 -29.87 -23.34
N SER A 304 20.86 -28.99 -23.52
CA SER A 304 20.19 -28.70 -24.79
C SER A 304 19.86 -27.20 -24.90
N PRO A 305 19.90 -26.59 -26.09
CA PRO A 305 19.37 -25.24 -26.30
C PRO A 305 17.90 -25.07 -25.88
N ASP A 306 17.10 -26.14 -25.93
CA ASP A 306 15.69 -26.14 -25.50
C ASP A 306 15.49 -26.18 -23.97
N ASP A 307 16.57 -26.32 -23.18
CA ASP A 307 16.47 -26.56 -21.74
C ASP A 307 15.70 -25.48 -20.98
N GLY A 308 15.85 -24.20 -21.35
CA GLY A 308 15.11 -23.11 -20.70
C GLY A 308 13.59 -23.19 -20.89
N LYS A 309 13.14 -23.71 -22.05
CA LYS A 309 11.74 -24.04 -22.30
C LYS A 309 11.33 -25.33 -21.56
N ASN A 310 12.20 -26.33 -21.53
CA ASN A 310 11.93 -27.60 -20.86
C ASN A 310 11.85 -27.44 -19.32
N PHE A 311 12.63 -26.51 -18.75
CA PHE A 311 12.55 -26.12 -17.34
C PHE A 311 11.17 -25.55 -16.99
N VAL A 312 10.64 -24.63 -17.80
CA VAL A 312 9.27 -24.13 -17.65
C VAL A 312 8.24 -25.26 -17.74
N LEU A 313 8.42 -26.22 -18.66
CA LEU A 313 7.55 -27.40 -18.74
C LEU A 313 7.68 -28.34 -17.53
N LEU A 314 8.84 -28.40 -16.87
CA LEU A 314 9.05 -29.11 -15.60
C LEU A 314 8.30 -28.44 -14.46
N LEU A 315 8.49 -27.14 -14.26
CA LEU A 315 7.76 -26.37 -13.25
C LEU A 315 6.25 -26.49 -13.42
N LYS A 316 5.75 -26.37 -14.66
CA LYS A 316 4.34 -26.57 -14.98
C LYS A 316 3.83 -27.97 -14.61
N THR A 317 4.53 -29.03 -14.98
CA THR A 317 4.12 -30.41 -14.65
C THR A 317 4.15 -30.66 -13.14
N ILE A 318 5.10 -30.06 -12.39
CA ILE A 318 5.11 -30.13 -10.92
C ILE A 318 3.87 -29.42 -10.35
N ARG A 319 3.58 -28.18 -10.79
CA ARG A 319 2.41 -27.42 -10.36
C ARG A 319 1.10 -28.16 -10.65
N GLU A 320 0.94 -28.74 -11.84
CA GLU A 320 -0.23 -29.54 -12.23
C GLU A 320 -0.45 -30.77 -11.34
N VAL A 321 0.62 -31.40 -10.83
CA VAL A 321 0.54 -32.52 -9.89
C VAL A 321 0.29 -32.04 -8.46
N PHE A 322 0.93 -30.95 -8.04
CA PHE A 322 0.75 -30.37 -6.72
C PHE A 322 -0.67 -29.84 -6.55
N ASP A 323 -1.25 -29.09 -7.50
CA ASP A 323 -2.63 -28.57 -7.45
C ASP A 323 -3.71 -29.66 -7.30
N GLN A 324 -3.39 -30.90 -7.70
CA GLN A 324 -4.25 -32.07 -7.49
C GLN A 324 -4.08 -32.66 -6.09
N ALA A 325 -2.84 -32.67 -5.59
CA ALA A 325 -2.49 -33.10 -4.23
C ALA A 325 -3.03 -32.15 -3.17
N GLU A 326 -2.92 -30.83 -3.35
CA GLU A 326 -3.38 -29.81 -2.40
C GLU A 326 -4.88 -29.94 -2.09
N LYS A 327 -5.69 -30.19 -3.12
CA LYS A 327 -7.13 -30.41 -3.02
C LYS A 327 -7.52 -31.71 -2.31
N ALA A 328 -6.64 -32.71 -2.34
CA ALA A 328 -6.85 -34.00 -1.65
C ALA A 328 -6.33 -33.95 -0.20
N ASP A 329 -5.24 -33.23 0.02
CA ASP A 329 -4.50 -33.18 1.28
C ASP A 329 -4.93 -32.00 2.17
N HIS A 330 -5.75 -31.08 1.66
CA HIS A 330 -6.20 -29.83 2.30
C HIS A 330 -5.03 -28.98 2.85
N ARG A 331 -4.02 -28.77 2.01
CA ARG A 331 -2.82 -27.98 2.30
C ARG A 331 -2.19 -27.45 1.01
N ASP A 332 -1.47 -26.34 1.08
CA ASP A 332 -0.68 -25.85 -0.06
C ASP A 332 0.71 -26.55 -0.12
N TYR A 333 1.30 -26.61 -1.32
CA TYR A 333 2.62 -27.17 -1.62
C TYR A 333 3.48 -26.20 -2.44
N LEU A 334 4.70 -25.92 -1.96
CA LEU A 334 5.60 -24.91 -2.54
C LEU A 334 6.51 -25.48 -3.64
N ILE A 335 6.83 -24.65 -4.63
CA ILE A 335 7.82 -24.91 -5.67
C ILE A 335 8.78 -23.72 -5.72
N THR A 336 10.06 -23.95 -5.42
CA THR A 336 11.11 -22.93 -5.56
C THR A 336 12.17 -23.40 -6.55
N ALA A 337 13.07 -22.50 -6.94
CA ALA A 337 14.24 -22.89 -7.72
C ALA A 337 15.48 -22.08 -7.31
N ALA A 338 16.62 -22.75 -7.21
CA ALA A 338 17.92 -22.11 -7.20
C ALA A 338 18.34 -21.82 -8.65
N VAL A 339 18.77 -20.58 -8.93
CA VAL A 339 18.90 -20.07 -10.30
C VAL A 339 20.23 -19.33 -10.53
N PRO A 340 20.79 -19.37 -11.75
CA PRO A 340 22.13 -18.85 -12.00
C PRO A 340 22.21 -17.32 -11.87
N ALA A 341 23.22 -16.82 -11.16
CA ALA A 341 23.48 -15.39 -11.07
C ALA A 341 23.97 -14.76 -12.39
N ASP A 342 24.58 -15.53 -13.30
CA ASP A 342 25.04 -15.02 -14.61
C ASP A 342 23.83 -14.67 -15.52
N PRO A 343 23.61 -13.38 -15.89
CA PRO A 343 22.50 -12.97 -16.73
C PRO A 343 22.44 -13.68 -18.10
N VAL A 344 23.59 -14.12 -18.62
CA VAL A 344 23.67 -14.89 -19.89
C VAL A 344 23.13 -16.31 -19.73
N LYS A 345 23.18 -16.89 -18.53
CA LYS A 345 22.50 -18.17 -18.22
C LYS A 345 21.03 -17.94 -17.90
N ALA A 346 20.73 -16.92 -17.11
CA ALA A 346 19.37 -16.59 -16.69
C ALA A 346 18.45 -16.24 -17.89
N SER A 347 18.96 -15.49 -18.88
CA SER A 347 18.22 -15.11 -20.11
C SER A 347 17.74 -16.26 -21.00
N ARG A 348 18.17 -17.51 -20.73
CA ARG A 348 17.70 -18.71 -21.45
C ARG A 348 16.29 -19.14 -21.04
N ILE A 349 15.83 -18.70 -19.87
CA ILE A 349 14.55 -19.09 -19.27
C ILE A 349 13.53 -17.96 -19.51
N ASN A 350 12.28 -18.33 -19.85
CA ASN A 350 11.18 -17.37 -19.89
C ASN A 350 10.65 -17.14 -18.46
N TRP A 351 11.14 -16.09 -17.80
CA TRP A 351 10.79 -15.76 -16.41
C TRP A 351 9.34 -15.29 -16.22
N THR A 352 8.74 -14.66 -17.23
CA THR A 352 7.30 -14.31 -17.23
C THR A 352 6.41 -15.55 -17.07
N GLU A 353 6.79 -16.67 -17.71
CA GLU A 353 6.05 -17.93 -17.59
C GLU A 353 6.54 -18.78 -16.39
N ALA A 354 7.85 -18.82 -16.10
CA ALA A 354 8.40 -19.59 -14.98
C ALA A 354 7.88 -19.12 -13.61
N SER A 355 7.81 -17.80 -13.40
CA SER A 355 7.34 -17.18 -12.14
C SER A 355 5.87 -17.44 -11.80
N ARG A 356 5.07 -17.93 -12.75
CA ARG A 356 3.68 -18.37 -12.52
C ARG A 356 3.60 -19.67 -11.73
N TYR A 357 4.67 -20.48 -11.77
CA TYR A 357 4.75 -21.81 -11.18
C TYR A 357 5.69 -21.87 -9.97
N LEU A 358 6.38 -20.76 -9.65
CA LEU A 358 7.34 -20.66 -8.57
C LEU A 358 6.82 -19.74 -7.45
N ASP A 359 7.07 -20.13 -6.22
CA ASP A 359 6.84 -19.32 -5.02
C ASP A 359 8.07 -18.45 -4.70
N SER A 360 9.28 -18.94 -4.96
CA SER A 360 10.52 -18.13 -4.93
C SER A 360 11.55 -18.53 -5.99
N ILE A 361 12.37 -17.55 -6.34
CA ILE A 361 13.45 -17.57 -7.33
C ILE A 361 14.74 -17.21 -6.58
N ASN A 362 15.47 -18.24 -6.17
CA ASN A 362 16.60 -18.17 -5.26
C ASN A 362 17.89 -17.94 -6.06
N VAL A 363 18.28 -16.67 -6.24
CA VAL A 363 19.39 -16.31 -7.13
C VAL A 363 20.71 -16.57 -6.43
N MET A 364 21.54 -17.46 -7.00
CA MET A 364 22.81 -17.88 -6.43
C MET A 364 23.90 -16.82 -6.63
N THR A 365 23.75 -15.64 -6.01
CA THR A 365 24.63 -14.46 -6.15
C THR A 365 25.96 -14.58 -5.40
N TYR A 366 26.65 -15.67 -5.67
CA TYR A 366 27.97 -16.07 -5.20
C TYR A 366 28.63 -16.94 -6.27
N ASP A 367 29.82 -17.47 -6.02
CA ASP A 367 30.58 -18.26 -6.99
C ASP A 367 30.86 -17.53 -8.32
N TYR A 368 30.95 -16.20 -8.28
CA TYR A 368 31.34 -15.40 -9.43
C TYR A 368 32.79 -15.66 -9.86
N HIS A 369 33.71 -15.68 -8.89
CA HIS A 369 35.14 -15.90 -9.12
C HIS A 369 35.68 -17.05 -8.27
N GLY A 370 36.51 -17.90 -8.87
CA GLY A 370 36.94 -19.15 -8.26
C GLY A 370 38.12 -19.81 -8.97
N ALA A 371 38.46 -21.02 -8.53
CA ALA A 371 39.67 -21.75 -8.96
C ALA A 371 39.68 -22.16 -10.44
N TRP A 372 38.58 -21.96 -11.16
CA TRP A 372 38.45 -22.12 -12.62
C TRP A 372 39.03 -20.95 -13.42
N GLU A 373 39.30 -19.81 -12.78
CA GLU A 373 39.94 -18.64 -13.39
C GLU A 373 41.49 -18.72 -13.33
N SER A 374 42.18 -17.72 -13.88
CA SER A 374 43.66 -17.60 -13.81
C SER A 374 44.16 -16.55 -12.80
N ILE A 375 43.25 -15.75 -12.25
CA ILE A 375 43.49 -14.72 -11.23
C ILE A 375 42.49 -14.88 -10.08
N THR A 376 42.87 -14.41 -8.90
CA THR A 376 41.98 -14.29 -7.74
C THR A 376 40.92 -13.22 -7.95
N GLY A 377 39.67 -13.47 -7.57
CA GLY A 377 38.59 -12.48 -7.55
C GLY A 377 37.70 -12.62 -6.32
N HIS A 378 36.65 -11.81 -6.26
CA HIS A 378 35.69 -11.83 -5.16
C HIS A 378 34.62 -12.92 -5.33
N ASN A 379 34.27 -13.66 -4.27
CA ASN A 379 33.27 -14.73 -4.36
C ASN A 379 31.86 -14.18 -4.63
N ALA A 380 31.51 -13.09 -3.95
CA ALA A 380 30.21 -12.41 -4.03
C ALA A 380 30.37 -10.88 -3.87
N PRO A 381 30.99 -10.18 -4.83
CA PRO A 381 31.05 -8.72 -4.79
C PRO A 381 29.65 -8.12 -5.00
N LEU A 382 29.27 -7.09 -4.23
CA LEU A 382 28.00 -6.40 -4.44
C LEU A 382 27.98 -5.65 -5.77
N TYR A 383 29.07 -4.94 -6.09
CA TYR A 383 29.25 -4.18 -7.32
C TYR A 383 30.52 -4.62 -8.07
N ALA A 384 30.55 -4.40 -9.38
CA ALA A 384 31.76 -4.58 -10.19
C ALA A 384 32.83 -3.53 -9.84
N ASP A 385 34.10 -3.96 -9.68
CA ASP A 385 35.23 -3.02 -9.67
C ASP A 385 35.64 -2.66 -11.10
N PRO A 386 35.55 -1.38 -11.53
CA PRO A 386 36.03 -0.93 -12.84
C PRO A 386 37.51 -1.21 -13.09
N ASN A 387 38.32 -1.38 -12.04
CA ASN A 387 39.76 -1.66 -12.12
C ASN A 387 40.07 -3.16 -12.20
N ALA A 388 39.09 -4.05 -12.00
CA ALA A 388 39.29 -5.47 -12.10
C ALA A 388 39.83 -5.85 -13.51
N PRO A 389 40.94 -6.60 -13.61
CA PRO A 389 41.64 -6.83 -14.89
C PRO A 389 41.02 -7.94 -15.75
N TYR A 390 39.73 -8.20 -15.59
CA TYR A 390 38.98 -9.13 -16.44
C TYR A 390 38.83 -8.58 -17.87
N THR A 391 39.15 -9.41 -18.86
CA THR A 391 39.08 -9.06 -20.28
C THR A 391 37.74 -9.41 -20.92
N ASP A 392 37.00 -10.35 -20.33
CA ASP A 392 35.64 -10.69 -20.76
C ASP A 392 34.66 -9.65 -20.18
N PRO A 393 33.87 -8.95 -21.01
CA PRO A 393 32.95 -7.92 -20.53
C PRO A 393 31.83 -8.44 -19.61
N ASN A 394 31.35 -9.67 -19.80
CA ASN A 394 30.33 -10.26 -18.94
C ASN A 394 30.92 -10.54 -17.54
N VAL A 395 32.11 -11.14 -17.50
CA VAL A 395 32.84 -11.39 -16.24
C VAL A 395 33.23 -10.06 -15.57
N LYS A 396 33.59 -9.03 -16.33
CA LYS A 396 33.98 -7.73 -15.74
C LYS A 396 32.80 -6.97 -15.12
N TRP A 397 31.64 -6.95 -15.78
CA TRP A 397 30.54 -6.04 -15.43
C TRP A 397 29.33 -6.72 -14.81
N ASN A 398 29.10 -8.01 -15.07
CA ASN A 398 27.89 -8.71 -14.65
C ASN A 398 28.10 -9.75 -13.55
N PHE A 399 29.36 -10.05 -13.18
CA PHE A 399 29.69 -11.02 -12.13
C PHE A 399 29.73 -10.35 -10.75
N ASN A 400 28.58 -9.80 -10.34
CA ASN A 400 28.35 -9.16 -9.05
C ASN A 400 26.85 -9.20 -8.69
N VAL A 401 26.55 -9.13 -7.40
CA VAL A 401 25.19 -9.27 -6.86
C VAL A 401 24.24 -8.25 -7.50
N ASN A 402 24.66 -6.99 -7.67
CA ASN A 402 23.81 -5.94 -8.22
C ASN A 402 23.37 -6.25 -9.66
N ALA A 403 24.32 -6.57 -10.55
CA ALA A 403 23.99 -6.89 -11.93
C ALA A 403 23.07 -8.11 -12.06
N SER A 404 23.27 -9.13 -11.22
CA SER A 404 22.39 -10.30 -11.18
C SER A 404 20.98 -9.96 -10.67
N VAL A 405 20.87 -9.30 -9.52
CA VAL A 405 19.57 -8.98 -8.90
C VAL A 405 18.78 -8.00 -9.74
N GLN A 406 19.40 -6.93 -10.24
CA GLN A 406 18.74 -5.99 -11.16
C GLN A 406 18.28 -6.69 -12.43
N TRP A 407 19.06 -7.61 -12.99
CA TRP A 407 18.60 -8.38 -14.15
C TRP A 407 17.32 -9.19 -13.82
N TYR A 408 17.26 -9.85 -12.66
CA TYR A 408 16.06 -10.57 -12.24
C TYR A 408 14.85 -9.65 -11.99
N ILE A 409 15.03 -8.50 -11.32
CA ILE A 409 13.96 -7.49 -11.13
C ILE A 409 13.38 -7.01 -12.47
N ASN A 410 14.22 -6.85 -13.49
CA ASN A 410 13.80 -6.43 -14.83
C ASN A 410 13.05 -7.51 -15.64
N HIS A 411 13.18 -8.79 -15.29
CA HIS A 411 12.67 -9.90 -16.12
C HIS A 411 11.63 -10.80 -15.41
N VAL A 412 11.53 -10.74 -14.08
CA VAL A 412 10.50 -11.40 -13.29
C VAL A 412 9.35 -10.40 -13.04
N PRO A 413 8.10 -10.67 -13.46
CA PRO A 413 6.98 -9.74 -13.25
C PRO A 413 6.78 -9.38 -11.77
N ASP A 414 6.80 -10.38 -10.90
CA ASP A 414 6.69 -10.23 -9.45
C ASP A 414 8.07 -10.26 -8.79
N ARG A 415 8.62 -9.07 -8.49
CA ARG A 415 9.92 -8.91 -7.83
C ARG A 415 9.96 -9.52 -6.43
N THR A 416 8.82 -9.71 -5.77
CA THR A 416 8.75 -10.33 -4.43
C THR A 416 9.09 -11.81 -4.44
N LYS A 417 9.18 -12.44 -5.62
CA LYS A 417 9.67 -13.81 -5.77
C LYS A 417 11.18 -13.90 -5.85
N VAL A 418 11.88 -12.81 -6.16
CA VAL A 418 13.35 -12.78 -6.24
C VAL A 418 13.93 -12.82 -4.82
N VAL A 419 14.91 -13.70 -4.61
CA VAL A 419 15.60 -13.92 -3.34
C VAL A 419 17.11 -13.85 -3.56
N LEU A 420 17.83 -13.04 -2.77
CA LEU A 420 19.27 -12.77 -2.94
C LEU A 420 20.13 -13.82 -2.23
N GLY A 421 21.17 -14.32 -2.90
CA GLY A 421 22.07 -15.36 -2.38
C GLY A 421 23.26 -14.85 -1.56
N LEU A 422 23.39 -15.37 -0.35
CA LEU A 422 24.45 -15.04 0.61
C LEU A 422 25.36 -16.27 0.88
N PRO A 423 26.67 -16.19 0.60
CA PRO A 423 27.61 -17.28 0.86
C PRO A 423 28.15 -17.24 2.30
N PHE A 424 27.89 -18.28 3.08
CA PHE A 424 28.45 -18.43 4.44
C PHE A 424 29.84 -19.11 4.45
N TYR A 425 30.55 -19.00 3.32
CA TYR A 425 31.86 -19.60 3.06
C TYR A 425 32.71 -18.65 2.20
N GLY A 426 34.00 -18.95 2.12
CA GLY A 426 34.94 -18.29 1.23
C GLY A 426 35.60 -19.23 0.23
N ARG A 427 36.00 -18.66 -0.92
CA ARG A 427 36.84 -19.32 -1.93
C ARG A 427 38.29 -18.90 -1.75
N SER A 428 39.19 -19.88 -1.75
CA SER A 428 40.59 -19.71 -1.38
C SER A 428 41.57 -20.23 -2.42
N PHE A 429 42.72 -19.56 -2.54
CA PHE A 429 43.66 -19.67 -3.64
C PHE A 429 45.09 -19.74 -3.12
N SER A 430 45.94 -20.59 -3.71
CA SER A 430 47.32 -20.84 -3.26
C SER A 430 48.36 -20.18 -4.16
N ASN A 431 49.57 -20.00 -3.60
CA ASN A 431 50.75 -19.43 -4.27
C ASN A 431 50.58 -17.97 -4.76
N VAL A 432 49.66 -17.23 -4.13
CA VAL A 432 49.27 -15.87 -4.52
C VAL A 432 50.32 -14.83 -4.08
N PRO A 433 50.88 -14.01 -5.00
CA PRO A 433 51.77 -12.89 -4.68
C PRO A 433 51.17 -11.88 -3.70
N SER A 434 52.02 -11.18 -2.95
CA SER A 434 51.58 -10.16 -1.97
C SER A 434 51.28 -8.79 -2.57
N THR A 435 51.45 -8.63 -3.89
CA THR A 435 51.00 -7.45 -4.64
C THR A 435 49.48 -7.29 -4.46
N ASN A 436 49.01 -6.07 -4.21
CA ASN A 436 47.60 -5.77 -3.94
C ASN A 436 46.97 -6.68 -2.85
N ASN A 437 47.75 -7.11 -1.86
CA ASN A 437 47.33 -8.06 -0.81
C ASN A 437 46.70 -9.35 -1.37
N GLY A 438 47.18 -9.79 -2.54
CA GLY A 438 46.69 -10.98 -3.23
C GLY A 438 45.43 -10.78 -4.07
N LEU A 439 44.76 -9.63 -4.06
CA LEU A 439 43.58 -9.36 -4.90
C LEU A 439 43.99 -9.11 -6.36
N TYR A 440 43.24 -9.70 -7.30
CA TYR A 440 43.51 -9.71 -8.75
C TYR A 440 44.92 -10.18 -9.14
N GLN A 441 45.52 -11.08 -8.36
CA GLN A 441 46.82 -11.67 -8.65
C GLN A 441 46.68 -13.06 -9.27
N SER A 442 47.68 -13.49 -10.04
CA SER A 442 47.75 -14.87 -10.51
C SER A 442 48.02 -15.83 -9.34
N PHE A 443 47.44 -17.03 -9.43
CA PHE A 443 47.54 -18.06 -8.42
C PHE A 443 47.96 -19.41 -9.05
N SER A 444 48.24 -20.41 -8.22
CA SER A 444 48.45 -21.78 -8.68
C SER A 444 47.95 -22.78 -7.67
N GLY A 445 46.82 -23.42 -8.02
CA GLY A 445 46.07 -24.31 -7.15
C GLY A 445 45.35 -23.59 -6.00
N THR A 446 44.70 -24.37 -5.15
CA THR A 446 44.01 -23.92 -3.94
C THR A 446 44.55 -24.69 -2.72
N PRO A 447 44.32 -24.23 -1.48
CA PRO A 447 44.68 -24.97 -0.28
C PRO A 447 43.62 -26.03 0.07
N ASP A 448 43.93 -26.89 1.05
CA ASP A 448 42.90 -27.68 1.74
C ASP A 448 41.82 -26.75 2.31
N GLY A 449 40.56 -27.15 2.18
CA GLY A 449 39.44 -26.46 2.81
C GLY A 449 39.30 -26.80 4.29
N THR A 450 38.28 -26.22 4.94
CA THR A 450 38.00 -26.42 6.37
C THR A 450 37.84 -27.89 6.76
N TRP A 451 37.27 -28.70 5.86
CA TRP A 451 37.00 -30.12 6.06
C TRP A 451 38.08 -31.04 5.46
N GLY A 452 39.20 -30.48 5.01
CA GLY A 452 40.37 -31.21 4.53
C GLY A 452 40.49 -31.34 3.00
N PRO A 453 41.28 -32.32 2.51
CA PRO A 453 41.71 -32.43 1.12
C PRO A 453 40.71 -33.16 0.20
N ALA A 454 39.45 -33.34 0.62
CA ALA A 454 38.44 -33.93 -0.25
C ALA A 454 38.16 -33.00 -1.44
N SER A 455 37.94 -33.55 -2.63
CA SER A 455 37.75 -32.76 -3.86
C SER A 455 36.59 -31.78 -3.78
N GLU A 456 35.53 -32.15 -3.06
CA GLU A 456 34.31 -31.35 -2.83
C GLU A 456 34.54 -30.16 -1.88
N THR A 457 35.57 -30.22 -1.04
CA THR A 457 35.90 -29.18 -0.04
C THR A 457 37.17 -28.40 -0.41
N TYR A 458 37.81 -28.74 -1.53
CA TYR A 458 39.12 -28.21 -1.88
C TYR A 458 39.04 -26.74 -2.28
N GLY A 459 39.80 -25.87 -1.60
CA GLY A 459 39.71 -24.41 -1.75
C GLY A 459 38.47 -23.74 -1.15
N VAL A 460 37.58 -24.45 -0.47
CA VAL A 460 36.38 -23.89 0.19
C VAL A 460 36.60 -23.83 1.70
N MET A 461 36.38 -22.66 2.32
CA MET A 461 36.53 -22.46 3.76
C MET A 461 35.23 -21.95 4.39
N ASP A 462 34.77 -22.60 5.45
CA ASP A 462 33.60 -22.17 6.22
C ASP A 462 33.89 -20.81 6.88
N TYR A 463 32.89 -19.93 7.01
CA TYR A 463 33.04 -18.62 7.64
C TYR A 463 33.70 -18.72 9.03
N TRP A 464 33.24 -19.65 9.87
CA TRP A 464 33.79 -19.83 11.22
C TRP A 464 35.29 -20.12 11.22
N ASP A 465 35.81 -20.83 10.21
CA ASP A 465 37.23 -21.17 10.12
C ASP A 465 38.06 -19.97 9.65
N ILE A 466 37.53 -19.20 8.67
CA ILE A 466 38.16 -17.94 8.21
C ILE A 466 38.33 -16.97 9.39
N VAL A 467 37.28 -16.77 10.20
CA VAL A 467 37.35 -15.92 11.40
C VAL A 467 38.41 -16.40 12.40
N ASN A 468 38.50 -17.72 12.66
CA ASN A 468 39.54 -18.26 13.56
C ASN A 468 40.95 -18.03 13.00
N LYS A 469 41.15 -18.15 11.68
CA LYS A 469 42.45 -17.90 11.01
C LYS A 469 42.85 -16.42 11.00
N ILE A 470 41.89 -15.51 10.98
CA ILE A 470 42.14 -14.06 11.15
C ILE A 470 42.45 -13.77 12.63
N ALA A 471 41.67 -14.32 13.56
CA ALA A 471 41.86 -14.13 15.00
C ALA A 471 43.19 -14.72 15.53
N SER A 472 43.72 -15.78 14.90
CA SER A 472 45.06 -16.31 15.22
C SER A 472 46.22 -15.46 14.68
N GLY A 473 45.94 -14.46 13.83
CA GLY A 473 46.94 -13.65 13.15
C GLY A 473 47.63 -14.34 11.97
N GLU A 474 47.12 -15.49 11.51
CA GLU A 474 47.66 -16.18 10.33
C GLU A 474 47.30 -15.48 9.02
N TYR A 475 46.20 -14.73 9.01
CA TYR A 475 45.66 -13.95 7.89
C TYR A 475 45.27 -12.55 8.37
N GLN A 476 45.35 -11.58 7.47
CA GLN A 476 44.87 -10.23 7.68
C GLN A 476 43.58 -10.01 6.87
N ARG A 477 42.54 -9.41 7.50
CA ARG A 477 41.34 -8.91 6.81
C ARG A 477 41.68 -7.63 6.04
N TYR A 478 41.12 -7.53 4.84
CA TYR A 478 41.07 -6.35 4.00
C TYR A 478 39.61 -6.14 3.55
N TRP A 479 39.29 -4.90 3.18
CA TRP A 479 37.98 -4.50 2.67
C TRP A 479 38.14 -3.93 1.26
N ASP A 480 37.25 -4.29 0.35
CA ASP A 480 37.11 -3.63 -0.94
C ASP A 480 35.94 -2.63 -0.89
N PRO A 481 36.22 -1.30 -0.91
CA PRO A 481 35.19 -0.28 -0.80
C PRO A 481 34.40 -0.04 -2.09
N VAL A 482 34.79 -0.65 -3.21
CA VAL A 482 34.03 -0.60 -4.47
C VAL A 482 33.10 -1.82 -4.53
N ALA A 483 33.65 -3.01 -4.30
CA ALA A 483 32.89 -4.25 -4.33
C ALA A 483 32.05 -4.52 -3.07
N MET A 484 32.22 -3.73 -2.00
CA MET A 484 31.54 -3.84 -0.70
C MET A 484 31.63 -5.26 -0.09
N VAL A 485 32.83 -5.83 -0.11
CA VAL A 485 33.08 -7.22 0.32
C VAL A 485 34.47 -7.36 0.96
N PRO A 486 34.65 -8.20 2.00
CA PRO A 486 35.95 -8.44 2.59
C PRO A 486 36.74 -9.50 1.81
N TYR A 487 38.05 -9.50 2.05
CA TYR A 487 38.91 -10.63 1.72
C TYR A 487 40.01 -10.79 2.78
N ALA A 488 40.59 -11.99 2.88
CA ALA A 488 41.63 -12.31 3.84
C ALA A 488 42.87 -12.81 3.10
N TYR A 489 44.04 -12.29 3.47
CA TYR A 489 45.31 -12.68 2.84
C TYR A 489 46.39 -13.00 3.87
N SER A 490 47.18 -14.03 3.57
CA SER A 490 48.36 -14.41 4.35
C SER A 490 49.61 -14.28 3.49
N PRO A 491 50.48 -13.26 3.69
CA PRO A 491 51.73 -13.12 2.94
C PRO A 491 52.72 -14.26 3.23
N THR A 492 52.65 -14.87 4.41
CA THR A 492 53.51 -16.00 4.80
C THR A 492 53.08 -17.29 4.14
N LYS A 493 51.77 -17.59 4.08
CA LYS A 493 51.25 -18.79 3.41
C LYS A 493 51.07 -18.61 1.91
N LYS A 494 51.02 -17.36 1.42
CA LYS A 494 50.65 -16.98 0.04
C LYS A 494 49.26 -17.50 -0.33
N VAL A 495 48.31 -17.32 0.58
CA VAL A 495 46.91 -17.72 0.40
C VAL A 495 46.02 -16.50 0.46
N PHE A 496 45.18 -16.35 -0.56
CA PHE A 496 44.07 -15.38 -0.62
C PHE A 496 42.76 -16.13 -0.38
N ILE A 497 41.81 -15.49 0.31
CA ILE A 497 40.46 -15.99 0.59
C ILE A 497 39.49 -14.83 0.34
N SER A 498 38.53 -14.97 -0.57
CA SER A 498 37.38 -14.06 -0.67
C SER A 498 36.16 -14.73 -0.02
N TYR A 499 35.41 -13.97 0.77
CA TYR A 499 34.34 -14.44 1.65
C TYR A 499 33.42 -13.27 2.00
N ASP A 500 32.29 -13.56 2.65
CA ASP A 500 31.43 -12.56 3.28
C ASP A 500 31.59 -12.56 4.80
N ASP A 501 31.34 -11.41 5.43
CA ASP A 501 31.27 -11.27 6.89
C ASP A 501 30.12 -10.33 7.31
N PRO A 502 29.88 -10.09 8.62
CA PRO A 502 28.74 -9.26 9.05
C PRO A 502 28.66 -7.89 8.38
N GLU A 503 29.78 -7.26 8.02
CA GLU A 503 29.76 -5.95 7.36
C GLU A 503 29.16 -6.06 5.95
N SER A 504 29.59 -7.05 5.15
CA SER A 504 29.06 -7.23 3.79
C SER A 504 27.70 -7.93 3.74
N ILE A 505 27.40 -8.82 4.70
CA ILE A 505 26.07 -9.44 4.84
C ILE A 505 25.02 -8.37 5.17
N GLY A 506 25.29 -7.49 6.14
CA GLY A 506 24.37 -6.40 6.50
C GLY A 506 24.06 -5.49 5.30
N ILE A 507 25.11 -5.02 4.61
CA ILE A 507 24.98 -4.18 3.40
C ILE A 507 24.14 -4.88 2.30
N LYS A 508 24.29 -6.20 2.13
CA LYS A 508 23.50 -6.97 1.14
C LYS A 508 22.05 -7.19 1.55
N VAL A 509 21.75 -7.30 2.85
CA VAL A 509 20.37 -7.34 3.37
C VAL A 509 19.70 -5.99 3.20
N ASP A 510 20.40 -4.89 3.52
CA ASP A 510 19.91 -3.53 3.27
C ASP A 510 19.66 -3.27 1.77
N TYR A 511 20.54 -3.79 0.91
CA TYR A 511 20.34 -3.76 -0.54
C TYR A 511 19.11 -4.56 -0.97
N ALA A 512 18.88 -5.76 -0.42
CA ALA A 512 17.69 -6.57 -0.72
C ALA A 512 16.39 -5.85 -0.30
N LEU A 513 16.38 -5.27 0.92
CA LEU A 513 15.28 -4.46 1.43
C LEU A 513 15.02 -3.22 0.56
N LYS A 514 16.07 -2.48 0.16
CA LYS A 514 15.96 -1.29 -0.69
C LYS A 514 15.35 -1.60 -2.06
N ASN A 515 15.60 -2.79 -2.60
CA ASN A 515 15.11 -3.21 -3.91
C ASN A 515 13.70 -3.85 -3.89
N GLY A 516 13.10 -4.03 -2.71
CA GLY A 516 11.77 -4.63 -2.57
C GLY A 516 11.68 -6.09 -3.03
N ILE A 517 12.81 -6.81 -3.05
CA ILE A 517 12.85 -8.25 -3.37
C ILE A 517 12.48 -9.06 -2.13
N GLY A 518 11.90 -10.25 -2.28
CA GLY A 518 11.17 -10.91 -1.18
C GLY A 518 11.99 -11.69 -0.15
N GLY A 519 13.33 -11.66 -0.20
CA GLY A 519 14.12 -12.38 0.79
C GLY A 519 15.61 -12.49 0.51
N VAL A 520 16.28 -13.19 1.41
CA VAL A 520 17.65 -13.71 1.24
C VAL A 520 17.68 -15.24 1.41
N MET A 521 18.55 -15.89 0.64
CA MET A 521 18.90 -17.30 0.80
C MET A 521 20.35 -17.44 1.28
N VAL A 522 20.63 -18.53 1.98
CA VAL A 522 21.94 -18.82 2.59
C VAL A 522 22.46 -20.17 2.10
N TRP A 523 23.65 -20.16 1.49
CA TRP A 523 24.44 -21.36 1.20
C TRP A 523 25.75 -21.30 2.00
N GLU A 524 26.01 -22.13 3.01
CA GLU A 524 25.16 -23.15 3.66
C GLU A 524 25.13 -22.92 5.18
N ILE A 525 24.05 -23.28 5.87
CA ILE A 525 23.87 -22.94 7.30
C ILE A 525 24.95 -23.55 8.21
N THR A 526 25.54 -24.67 7.77
CA THR A 526 26.54 -25.40 8.56
C THR A 526 27.90 -24.67 8.64
N ALA A 527 28.15 -23.73 7.73
CA ALA A 527 29.41 -23.00 7.60
C ALA A 527 29.49 -21.72 8.48
N ASP A 528 28.37 -21.27 9.03
CA ASP A 528 28.30 -20.16 10.02
C ASP A 528 28.67 -20.66 11.42
N ARG A 529 28.13 -21.82 11.81
CA ARG A 529 28.26 -22.37 13.16
C ARG A 529 29.57 -23.11 13.38
N LYS A 530 30.43 -22.56 14.24
CA LYS A 530 31.62 -23.26 14.71
C LYS A 530 31.25 -24.58 15.41
N PRO A 531 31.86 -25.73 15.05
CA PRO A 531 31.56 -27.02 15.68
C PRO A 531 31.72 -26.99 17.21
N GLY A 532 30.65 -27.33 17.92
CA GLY A 532 30.60 -27.30 19.39
C GLY A 532 30.13 -25.97 20.00
N THR A 533 29.67 -25.03 19.19
CA THR A 533 28.96 -23.81 19.63
C THR A 533 27.52 -23.80 19.10
N SER A 534 26.74 -22.78 19.46
CA SER A 534 25.39 -22.51 18.96
C SER A 534 25.31 -21.13 18.26
N ASP A 535 26.46 -20.53 17.95
CA ASP A 535 26.56 -19.16 17.46
C ASP A 535 26.43 -19.15 15.94
N HIS A 536 25.61 -18.25 15.41
CA HIS A 536 25.35 -18.09 13.97
C HIS A 536 25.51 -16.62 13.57
N PRO A 537 26.73 -16.06 13.61
CA PRO A 537 26.97 -14.63 13.47
C PRO A 537 26.49 -14.03 12.15
N LEU A 538 26.58 -14.75 11.03
CA LEU A 538 26.08 -14.23 9.75
C LEU A 538 24.54 -14.25 9.70
N LEU A 539 23.89 -15.31 10.20
CA LEU A 539 22.42 -15.34 10.29
C LEU A 539 21.90 -14.28 11.28
N ASP A 540 22.56 -14.12 12.42
CA ASP A 540 22.20 -13.10 13.42
C ASP A 540 22.30 -11.69 12.83
N THR A 541 23.30 -11.43 11.98
CA THR A 541 23.43 -10.18 11.23
C THR A 541 22.26 -9.96 10.26
N ILE A 542 21.83 -11.00 9.52
CA ILE A 542 20.63 -10.92 8.67
C ILE A 542 19.43 -10.50 9.52
N LEU A 543 19.23 -11.13 10.67
CA LEU A 543 18.10 -10.80 11.54
C LEU A 543 18.19 -9.41 12.15
N ASP A 544 19.38 -8.94 12.51
CA ASP A 544 19.59 -7.60 13.06
C ASP A 544 19.15 -6.52 12.06
N HIS A 545 19.50 -6.66 10.78
CA HIS A 545 19.09 -5.73 9.72
C HIS A 545 17.59 -5.80 9.36
N LEU A 546 16.92 -6.94 9.63
CA LEU A 546 15.47 -7.08 9.41
C LEU A 546 14.61 -6.45 10.52
N LYS A 547 15.15 -6.16 11.72
CA LYS A 547 14.36 -5.75 12.89
C LYS A 547 13.59 -4.43 12.73
N GLU A 548 13.99 -3.56 11.82
CA GLU A 548 13.45 -2.20 11.73
C GLU A 548 12.30 -2.03 10.72
N ARG A 549 11.92 -3.08 9.96
CA ARG A 549 10.94 -2.96 8.87
C ARG A 549 9.90 -4.09 8.84
N PRO A 550 8.59 -3.79 8.96
CA PRO A 550 7.54 -4.73 8.57
C PRO A 550 7.70 -5.14 7.09
N PRO A 551 7.44 -6.40 6.71
CA PRO A 551 6.95 -7.49 7.54
C PRO A 551 8.09 -8.38 8.10
N ALA A 552 8.82 -7.86 9.08
CA ALA A 552 9.59 -8.67 10.02
C ALA A 552 8.66 -9.47 10.96
N TRP A 553 7.93 -10.45 10.43
CA TRP A 553 7.65 -11.63 11.23
C TRP A 553 8.95 -12.42 11.33
N LEU A 554 9.72 -12.17 12.38
CA LEU A 554 10.48 -13.24 12.99
C LEU A 554 9.49 -14.07 13.82
N PRO A 555 9.72 -15.39 13.97
CA PRO A 555 8.96 -16.18 14.91
C PRO A 555 9.02 -15.52 16.30
N ASP A 556 7.89 -15.00 16.76
CA ASP A 556 7.76 -14.51 18.13
C ASP A 556 8.28 -15.59 19.09
N THR A 557 9.01 -15.17 20.13
CA THR A 557 9.52 -16.08 21.18
C THR A 557 8.40 -16.81 21.95
N TYR A 558 7.14 -16.51 21.66
CA TYR A 558 5.91 -17.09 22.22
C TYR A 558 5.65 -18.56 21.91
N TYR A 559 6.40 -19.21 21.02
CA TYR A 559 6.12 -20.61 20.62
C TYR A 559 6.91 -21.67 21.39
N ILE A 560 7.72 -21.28 22.39
CA ILE A 560 8.22 -22.18 23.45
C ILE A 560 7.37 -22.05 24.72
N SER A 561 6.05 -22.28 24.60
CA SER A 561 5.26 -22.79 25.72
C SER A 561 4.84 -24.22 25.44
N SER A 562 5.76 -25.14 25.73
CA SER A 562 5.58 -26.58 25.66
C SER A 562 4.41 -27.06 26.52
N SER A 563 3.22 -27.19 25.93
CA SER A 563 2.27 -28.27 26.22
C SER A 563 0.98 -28.13 25.41
N VAL A 564 0.75 -29.03 24.46
CA VAL A 564 -0.60 -29.59 24.28
C VAL A 564 -0.84 -30.50 25.50
N SER A 565 -1.13 -29.90 26.64
CA SER A 565 -1.55 -30.65 27.83
C SER A 565 -3.00 -31.05 27.63
N ALA A 566 -3.27 -32.36 27.59
CA ALA A 566 -4.62 -32.92 27.43
C ALA A 566 -5.59 -32.65 28.60
N ASN A 567 -5.31 -31.65 29.46
CA ASN A 567 -6.15 -31.18 30.55
C ASN A 567 -5.74 -29.75 30.94
N LEU A 568 -6.60 -28.76 30.66
CA LEU A 568 -6.52 -27.42 31.27
C LEU A 568 -7.94 -26.96 31.61
N THR A 569 -8.18 -26.76 32.91
CA THR A 569 -9.51 -26.36 33.41
C THR A 569 -9.66 -24.85 33.29
N VAL A 570 -10.75 -24.39 32.66
CA VAL A 570 -11.07 -22.97 32.51
C VAL A 570 -11.43 -22.37 33.89
N PRO A 571 -10.83 -21.24 34.30
CA PRO A 571 -11.37 -20.43 35.40
C PRO A 571 -12.69 -19.80 34.95
N GLU A 572 -13.78 -19.96 35.72
CA GLU A 572 -15.09 -19.44 35.29
C GLU A 572 -15.09 -17.90 35.16
N PRO A 573 -15.73 -17.35 34.10
CA PRO A 573 -15.83 -15.92 33.90
C PRO A 573 -16.79 -15.28 34.92
N ILE A 574 -16.36 -14.18 35.54
CA ILE A 574 -17.19 -13.36 36.42
C ILE A 574 -18.09 -12.48 35.54
N TYR A 575 -19.40 -12.74 35.55
CA TYR A 575 -20.40 -11.86 34.95
C TYR A 575 -20.88 -10.82 35.95
N ASN A 576 -20.91 -9.55 35.55
CA ASN A 576 -21.67 -8.48 36.21
C ASN A 576 -22.67 -7.89 35.20
N GLU A 577 -23.92 -8.35 35.28
CA GLU A 577 -25.06 -7.64 34.72
C GLU A 577 -25.59 -6.62 35.75
N THR A 578 -25.92 -5.40 35.34
CA THR A 578 -26.72 -4.50 36.19
C THR A 578 -27.66 -3.60 35.39
N SER A 579 -28.97 -3.82 35.53
CA SER A 579 -29.99 -2.80 35.87
C SER A 579 -31.41 -3.40 35.96
N PRO A 580 -32.36 -2.84 36.73
CA PRO A 580 -32.22 -1.92 37.86
C PRO A 580 -33.10 -2.22 39.12
N SER A 581 -32.62 -1.78 40.30
CA SER A 581 -33.42 -1.42 41.52
C SER A 581 -34.22 -2.52 42.29
N PRO A 582 -34.68 -2.28 43.54
CA PRO A 582 -34.42 -1.17 44.47
C PRO A 582 -33.82 -1.60 45.83
N GLY A 583 -33.26 -0.63 46.58
CA GLY A 583 -32.30 -0.90 47.65
C GLY A 583 -32.82 -1.33 49.04
N ASN A 584 -31.86 -1.58 49.94
CA ASN A 584 -31.95 -1.25 51.37
C ASN A 584 -30.59 -1.35 52.10
N GLY A 585 -30.36 -0.46 53.08
CA GLY A 585 -29.73 -0.88 54.35
C GLY A 585 -28.20 -0.93 54.53
N THR A 586 -27.66 0.16 55.07
CA THR A 586 -26.89 0.21 56.34
C THR A 586 -25.47 -0.41 56.50
N THR A 587 -24.48 0.51 56.51
CA THR A 587 -23.50 0.83 57.59
C THR A 587 -22.28 -0.04 57.94
N SER A 588 -21.19 0.70 58.23
CA SER A 588 -20.01 0.42 59.08
C SER A 588 -18.91 -0.51 58.52
N GLY A 589 -17.61 -0.18 58.63
CA GLY A 589 -16.98 1.08 59.08
C GLY A 589 -15.46 0.93 59.33
N GLN A 590 -14.72 2.06 59.41
CA GLN A 590 -13.46 2.32 60.16
C GLN A 590 -12.23 1.39 59.90
N GLU A 591 -10.95 1.79 59.97
CA GLU A 591 -10.24 3.05 60.31
C GLU A 591 -8.82 2.96 59.71
N ASN A 592 -8.29 4.01 59.06
CA ASN A 592 -7.34 5.04 59.57
C ASN A 592 -5.87 4.63 59.91
N GLN A 593 -4.95 5.40 59.28
CA GLN A 593 -3.80 6.12 59.88
C GLN A 593 -2.54 5.32 60.30
N THR A 594 -1.31 5.87 60.41
CA THR A 594 -0.68 7.23 60.33
C THR A 594 0.84 7.01 60.07
N ASP A 595 1.62 7.75 59.27
CA ASP A 595 2.08 9.17 59.30
C ASP A 595 3.48 9.40 59.97
N SER A 596 4.12 10.53 59.61
CA SER A 596 5.40 11.14 60.06
C SER A 596 6.73 10.66 59.42
N GLY A 597 7.69 11.53 59.04
CA GLY A 597 7.66 13.01 58.88
C GLY A 597 9.03 13.74 58.96
N GLN A 598 9.25 14.73 58.08
CA GLN A 598 10.30 15.81 58.07
C GLN A 598 11.77 15.45 57.68
N GLY A 599 12.52 16.30 56.92
CA GLY A 599 12.13 17.52 56.17
C GLY A 599 13.29 18.38 55.58
N SER A 600 12.92 19.36 54.73
CA SER A 600 13.71 20.47 54.08
C SER A 600 14.56 20.16 52.83
N THR A 601 14.66 21.00 51.76
CA THR A 601 13.86 22.11 51.14
C THR A 601 14.48 22.35 49.73
N TYR A 602 13.77 22.65 48.62
CA TYR A 602 13.16 23.96 48.29
C TYR A 602 12.30 23.91 47.00
N GLY A 603 11.10 24.52 47.02
CA GLY A 603 10.37 25.14 45.89
C GLY A 603 9.70 24.25 44.83
N ASN A 604 8.55 24.62 44.23
CA ASN A 604 7.49 25.57 44.66
C ASN A 604 6.20 25.30 43.85
N GLY A 605 5.01 25.52 44.44
CA GLY A 605 3.76 25.79 43.71
C GLY A 605 2.62 24.77 43.83
N THR A 606 1.54 25.14 44.55
CA THR A 606 0.16 25.13 44.01
C THR A 606 -0.86 25.83 44.94
N ASN A 607 -1.75 26.59 44.30
CA ASN A 607 -3.15 26.92 44.63
C ASN A 607 -3.60 27.48 46.00
N VAL A 608 -4.30 28.61 45.92
CA VAL A 608 -5.51 28.90 46.71
C VAL A 608 -6.64 29.20 45.73
N SER A 609 -7.83 28.67 46.02
CA SER A 609 -9.07 28.85 45.27
C SER A 609 -9.72 30.22 45.51
N ASP A 610 -10.34 30.80 44.48
CA ASP A 610 -11.42 31.78 44.68
C ASP A 610 -12.62 31.46 43.77
N VAL A 611 -13.82 31.76 44.29
CA VAL A 611 -15.11 31.44 43.67
C VAL A 611 -15.51 32.55 42.69
N LEU A 612 -15.90 32.20 41.46
CA LEU A 612 -16.50 33.15 40.52
C LEU A 612 -18.04 33.08 40.51
N ARG A 613 -18.64 34.23 40.18
CA ARG A 613 -20.07 34.54 40.29
C ARG A 613 -20.85 34.19 39.01
N PRO A 614 -22.20 34.26 39.04
CA PRO A 614 -23.02 34.25 37.81
C PRO A 614 -22.68 35.37 36.80
N ASP A 615 -21.90 36.37 37.23
CA ASP A 615 -21.51 37.54 36.44
C ASP A 615 -20.42 37.25 35.36
N THR A 616 -19.87 36.02 35.31
CA THR A 616 -18.69 35.70 34.46
C THR A 616 -18.91 34.67 33.35
N ILE A 617 -20.10 34.09 33.23
CA ILE A 617 -20.46 33.21 32.11
C ILE A 617 -21.65 33.82 31.35
N SER A 618 -21.48 34.17 30.08
CA SER A 618 -22.56 34.70 29.23
C SER A 618 -22.60 34.00 27.89
N VAL A 619 -23.80 33.52 27.52
CA VAL A 619 -24.05 32.79 26.28
C VAL A 619 -24.87 33.66 25.33
N THR A 620 -24.41 33.77 24.09
CA THR A 620 -25.17 34.35 22.97
C THR A 620 -25.53 33.22 22.02
N ILE A 621 -26.82 33.12 21.67
CA ILE A 621 -27.32 32.20 20.65
C ILE A 621 -28.01 33.04 19.57
N THR A 622 -27.61 32.87 18.32
CA THR A 622 -28.25 33.49 17.15
C THR A 622 -28.92 32.38 16.34
N ASP A 623 -30.24 32.41 16.26
CA ASP A 623 -31.05 31.60 15.33
C ASP A 623 -31.28 32.45 14.08
N TRP A 624 -30.75 32.01 12.95
CA TRP A 624 -30.83 32.72 11.67
C TRP A 624 -32.16 32.49 10.91
N GLY A 625 -33.10 31.72 11.50
CA GLY A 625 -34.48 31.62 11.03
C GLY A 625 -34.82 30.26 10.42
N ASP A 626 -34.96 29.24 11.26
CA ASP A 626 -35.43 27.87 10.92
C ASP A 626 -34.39 26.89 10.31
N THR A 627 -33.18 26.79 10.88
CA THR A 627 -32.42 25.50 11.03
C THR A 627 -31.03 25.69 11.66
N GLU A 628 -30.43 26.87 11.51
CA GLU A 628 -29.03 27.17 11.83
C GLU A 628 -28.86 27.98 13.13
N TYR A 629 -27.92 27.55 13.98
CA TYR A 629 -27.66 28.12 15.30
C TYR A 629 -26.18 28.41 15.49
N ASP A 630 -25.84 29.69 15.67
CA ASP A 630 -24.52 30.11 16.17
C ASP A 630 -24.58 30.24 17.69
N VAL A 631 -23.64 29.60 18.39
CA VAL A 631 -23.50 29.65 19.85
C VAL A 631 -22.13 30.21 20.21
N THR A 632 -22.11 31.27 21.02
CA THR A 632 -20.88 31.83 21.61
C THR A 632 -20.97 31.81 23.12
N LEU A 633 -20.09 31.03 23.74
CA LEU A 633 -19.90 30.90 25.18
C LEU A 633 -18.75 31.81 25.62
N ASN A 634 -19.02 32.83 26.42
CA ASN A 634 -17.96 33.58 27.10
C ASN A 634 -17.84 33.01 28.52
N LEU A 635 -16.76 32.29 28.78
CA LEU A 635 -16.56 31.50 30.00
C LEU A 635 -15.57 32.15 31.00
N ASN A 636 -14.81 33.16 30.54
CA ASN A 636 -13.82 33.90 31.34
C ASN A 636 -12.72 33.00 31.97
N GLY A 637 -12.30 31.98 31.22
CA GLY A 637 -11.26 31.01 31.58
C GLY A 637 -11.35 29.77 30.67
N THR A 638 -10.43 28.83 30.83
CA THR A 638 -10.46 27.56 30.08
C THR A 638 -11.26 26.51 30.85
N TYR A 639 -12.32 25.97 30.25
CA TYR A 639 -13.21 25.00 30.89
C TYR A 639 -13.63 23.91 29.92
N ASP A 640 -13.85 22.70 30.44
CA ASP A 640 -14.63 21.67 29.75
C ASP A 640 -16.12 22.00 29.92
N TRP A 641 -16.74 22.37 28.81
CA TRP A 641 -18.15 22.74 28.71
C TRP A 641 -18.92 21.70 27.88
N GLU A 642 -20.20 21.54 28.16
CA GLU A 642 -21.11 20.67 27.41
C GLU A 642 -22.41 21.43 27.12
N LEU A 643 -22.74 21.66 25.85
CA LEU A 643 -24.08 22.15 25.49
C LEU A 643 -24.96 20.96 25.11
N TRP A 644 -25.93 20.67 25.95
CA TRP A 644 -26.93 19.63 25.75
C TRP A 644 -28.13 20.25 25.02
N VAL A 645 -28.47 19.72 23.85
CA VAL A 645 -29.56 20.20 22.98
C VAL A 645 -30.53 19.05 22.72
N MET A 646 -31.79 19.23 23.13
CA MET A 646 -32.87 18.32 22.77
C MET A 646 -33.43 18.76 21.42
N LEU A 647 -33.51 17.84 20.47
CA LEU A 647 -34.15 18.07 19.19
C LEU A 647 -35.57 17.50 19.20
N ARG A 648 -36.49 18.22 18.56
CA ARG A 648 -37.87 17.76 18.37
C ARG A 648 -37.89 16.45 17.59
N ASN A 649 -38.83 15.58 17.92
CA ASN A 649 -38.89 14.23 17.36
C ASN A 649 -38.93 14.23 15.82
N GLY A 650 -37.88 13.69 15.19
CA GLY A 650 -37.66 13.68 13.74
C GLY A 650 -36.65 14.71 13.21
N SER A 651 -36.17 15.63 14.04
CA SER A 651 -35.07 16.56 13.73
C SER A 651 -33.71 15.94 14.05
N VAL A 652 -32.71 16.15 13.18
CA VAL A 652 -31.33 15.68 13.36
C VAL A 652 -30.33 16.80 13.06
N VAL A 653 -29.17 16.80 13.74
CA VAL A 653 -28.05 17.68 13.38
C VAL A 653 -27.44 17.20 12.06
N LYS A 654 -27.42 18.07 11.05
CA LYS A 654 -26.88 17.83 9.71
C LYS A 654 -25.42 18.27 9.56
N SER A 655 -25.04 19.36 10.22
CA SER A 655 -23.66 19.87 10.23
C SER A 655 -23.34 20.50 11.59
N LEU A 656 -22.07 20.50 11.92
CA LEU A 656 -21.48 21.04 13.15
C LEU A 656 -20.07 21.53 12.80
N TRP A 657 -19.69 22.70 13.31
CA TRP A 657 -18.32 23.20 13.22
C TRP A 657 -17.81 23.62 14.60
N SER A 658 -16.49 23.55 14.79
CA SER A 658 -15.79 24.02 16.00
C SER A 658 -16.19 23.33 17.32
N ALA A 659 -16.93 22.22 17.28
CA ALA A 659 -17.23 21.38 18.44
C ALA A 659 -17.38 19.91 18.01
N ASN A 660 -17.23 19.01 18.98
CA ASN A 660 -17.52 17.57 18.86
C ASN A 660 -18.98 17.29 19.21
N LYS A 661 -19.55 16.20 18.69
CA LYS A 661 -20.91 15.73 19.00
C LYS A 661 -20.90 14.35 19.65
N ALA A 662 -21.74 14.15 20.65
CA ALA A 662 -22.20 12.84 21.12
C ALA A 662 -23.73 12.82 21.24
N GLU A 663 -24.31 11.64 21.47
CA GLU A 663 -25.74 11.47 21.73
C GLU A 663 -25.93 10.63 22.99
N GLU A 664 -26.68 11.15 23.98
CA GLU A 664 -26.88 10.47 25.25
C GLU A 664 -28.33 10.65 25.75
N ASN A 665 -29.01 9.54 26.04
CA ASN A 665 -30.39 9.52 26.57
C ASN A 665 -31.40 10.37 25.75
N GLY A 666 -31.19 10.48 24.43
CA GLY A 666 -32.02 11.26 23.50
C GLY A 666 -31.57 12.71 23.30
N TRP A 667 -30.60 13.20 24.08
CA TRP A 667 -30.01 14.53 23.92
C TRP A 667 -28.82 14.48 22.95
N ILE A 668 -28.63 15.55 22.19
CA ILE A 668 -27.39 15.82 21.48
C ILE A 668 -26.45 16.58 22.42
N VAL A 669 -25.22 16.13 22.59
CA VAL A 669 -24.23 16.76 23.48
C VAL A 669 -23.09 17.33 22.66
N PHE A 670 -22.96 18.65 22.64
CA PHE A 670 -21.83 19.35 22.01
C PHE A 670 -20.73 19.62 23.03
N MET A 671 -19.49 19.29 22.69
CA MET A 671 -18.32 19.38 23.55
C MET A 671 -17.16 20.08 22.81
N PRO A 672 -16.25 20.78 23.48
CA PRO A 672 -15.16 21.47 22.82
C PRO A 672 -14.14 20.51 22.19
N VAL A 673 -13.82 20.77 20.92
CA VAL A 673 -12.56 20.33 20.30
C VAL A 673 -11.37 20.93 21.06
N SER A 674 -10.17 20.34 20.91
CA SER A 674 -8.99 20.66 21.72
C SER A 674 -8.66 22.15 21.78
N TRP A 675 -8.82 22.88 20.69
CA TRP A 675 -8.54 24.31 20.57
C TRP A 675 -9.72 25.23 20.98
N ASN A 676 -10.96 24.76 21.02
CA ASN A 676 -12.14 25.59 21.33
C ASN A 676 -12.55 25.57 22.82
N ARG A 677 -11.56 25.51 23.71
CA ARG A 677 -11.72 25.49 25.18
C ARG A 677 -11.46 26.85 25.84
N GLY A 678 -11.22 27.89 25.05
CA GLY A 678 -10.72 29.18 25.52
C GLY A 678 -11.72 30.03 26.32
N PRO A 679 -11.29 31.22 26.80
CA PRO A 679 -12.12 32.16 27.57
C PRO A 679 -13.39 32.63 26.85
N THR A 680 -13.37 32.58 25.52
CA THR A 680 -14.54 32.61 24.65
C THR A 680 -14.44 31.41 23.71
N ALA A 681 -15.52 30.65 23.58
CA ALA A 681 -15.64 29.52 22.67
C ALA A 681 -16.86 29.74 21.77
N SER A 682 -16.67 29.65 20.46
CA SER A 682 -17.73 29.84 19.46
C SER A 682 -17.83 28.61 18.57
N PHE A 683 -19.06 28.15 18.35
CA PHE A 683 -19.37 27.00 17.52
C PHE A 683 -20.79 27.13 16.99
N GLY A 684 -21.15 26.38 15.97
CA GLY A 684 -22.52 26.40 15.46
C GLY A 684 -22.90 25.10 14.78
N PHE A 685 -24.20 24.93 14.57
CA PHE A 685 -24.76 23.71 14.01
C PHE A 685 -26.05 23.98 13.23
N ILE A 686 -26.31 23.13 12.24
CA ILE A 686 -27.57 23.12 11.49
C ILE A 686 -28.35 21.86 11.87
N ALA A 687 -29.56 22.02 12.36
CA ALA A 687 -30.48 20.92 12.69
C ALA A 687 -31.71 20.93 11.77
N SER A 688 -32.19 19.78 11.32
CA SER A 688 -33.20 19.69 10.26
C SER A 688 -34.64 19.91 10.75
N GLY A 689 -35.42 20.77 10.08
CA GLY A 689 -36.85 20.99 10.34
C GLY A 689 -37.13 22.43 10.79
N SER A 690 -38.39 22.84 10.87
CA SER A 690 -38.75 24.17 11.38
C SER A 690 -38.73 24.19 12.91
N LYS A 691 -37.98 25.14 13.49
CA LYS A 691 -37.68 25.22 14.94
C LYS A 691 -37.28 23.86 15.54
N PRO A 692 -36.17 23.26 15.08
CA PRO A 692 -35.79 21.89 15.38
C PRO A 692 -35.36 21.66 16.84
N VAL A 693 -34.96 22.72 17.55
CA VAL A 693 -34.56 22.64 18.96
C VAL A 693 -35.78 22.75 19.86
N GLU A 694 -35.87 21.85 20.85
CA GLU A 694 -36.91 21.85 21.88
C GLU A 694 -36.41 22.48 23.19
N GLU A 695 -35.18 22.18 23.60
CA GLU A 695 -34.59 22.58 24.87
C GLU A 695 -33.06 22.69 24.73
N MET A 696 -32.43 23.63 25.45
CA MET A 696 -30.97 23.77 25.52
C MET A 696 -30.50 23.98 26.96
N VAL A 697 -29.49 23.21 27.37
CA VAL A 697 -28.91 23.22 28.71
C VAL A 697 -27.39 23.27 28.60
N LEU A 698 -26.76 24.29 29.18
CA LEU A 698 -25.30 24.34 29.28
C LEU A 698 -24.85 23.72 30.61
N LYS A 699 -23.81 22.88 30.55
CA LYS A 699 -23.07 22.44 31.72
C LYS A 699 -21.62 22.90 31.63
N VAL A 700 -21.08 23.37 32.75
CA VAL A 700 -19.65 23.70 32.88
C VAL A 700 -19.21 23.27 34.29
N ASN A 701 -18.18 22.42 34.38
CA ASN A 701 -17.67 21.87 35.64
C ASN A 701 -18.75 21.30 36.59
N GLY A 702 -19.78 20.64 36.03
CA GLY A 702 -20.85 20.00 36.80
C GLY A 702 -21.93 20.94 37.36
N GLN A 703 -21.85 22.25 37.12
CA GLN A 703 -22.98 23.15 37.26
C GLN A 703 -23.80 23.17 35.96
N VAL A 704 -25.12 23.36 36.08
CA VAL A 704 -26.11 23.18 35.01
C VAL A 704 -26.97 24.44 34.92
N TRP A 705 -27.14 24.98 33.71
CA TRP A 705 -27.97 26.15 33.44
C TRP A 705 -28.91 25.89 32.27
N ASP A 706 -30.21 26.05 32.49
CA ASP A 706 -31.20 26.14 31.43
C ASP A 706 -30.98 27.41 30.61
N LEU A 707 -30.75 27.24 29.32
CA LEU A 707 -30.65 28.36 28.37
C LEU A 707 -31.97 28.65 27.65
N TRP A 708 -33.02 27.86 27.91
CA TRP A 708 -34.27 27.93 27.15
C TRP A 708 -35.58 27.91 27.98
N PRO A 709 -35.96 29.05 28.57
CA PRO A 709 -37.36 29.38 28.83
C PRO A 709 -37.80 30.60 28.01
N GLU A 710 -38.93 30.47 27.30
CA GLU A 710 -39.58 31.46 26.41
C GLU A 710 -39.11 32.93 26.52
N GLY A 711 -38.26 33.37 25.59
CA GLY A 711 -38.11 34.79 25.22
C GLY A 711 -36.74 35.44 25.43
N VAL A 712 -35.83 35.25 24.47
CA VAL A 712 -34.67 36.12 24.26
C VAL A 712 -34.86 36.91 22.96
N ASN A 713 -34.58 38.22 22.97
CA ASN A 713 -35.01 39.16 21.93
C ASN A 713 -34.07 39.22 20.72
N ILE A 714 -34.67 39.33 19.54
CA ILE A 714 -34.00 39.64 18.26
C ILE A 714 -33.81 41.17 18.14
N PRO A 715 -32.59 41.70 17.96
CA PRO A 715 -32.37 43.10 17.59
C PRO A 715 -32.63 43.30 16.09
N GLN A 716 -33.59 44.17 15.74
CA GLN A 716 -33.83 44.58 14.35
C GLN A 716 -32.79 45.62 13.88
N ASP A 717 -32.54 45.62 12.58
CA ASP A 717 -31.86 46.70 11.86
C ASP A 717 -32.49 48.07 12.14
N ASN A 718 -31.67 49.05 12.56
CA ASN A 718 -31.86 50.43 12.12
C ASN A 718 -30.65 51.35 12.36
N SER A 719 -30.35 52.11 11.30
CA SER A 719 -29.66 53.39 11.26
C SER A 719 -29.60 54.26 12.55
N THR A 720 -28.41 54.80 12.87
CA THR A 720 -28.15 56.26 13.01
C THR A 720 -26.72 56.59 13.48
N ILE A 721 -26.02 57.47 12.75
CA ILE A 721 -24.86 58.23 13.26
C ILE A 721 -25.37 59.60 13.73
N PRO A 722 -25.11 59.97 14.99
CA PRO A 722 -24.47 61.27 15.27
C PRO A 722 -23.53 61.20 16.49
N GLY A 723 -22.36 61.85 16.55
CA GLY A 723 -21.71 62.79 15.65
C GLY A 723 -20.90 63.82 16.45
N GLY A 724 -19.61 64.00 16.09
CA GLY A 724 -18.81 65.23 16.28
C GLY A 724 -18.54 65.74 17.70
N SER A 725 -17.61 66.69 17.93
CA SER A 725 -16.60 67.35 17.08
C SER A 725 -15.78 68.27 18.02
N GLN A 726 -14.52 68.61 17.68
CA GLN A 726 -13.95 69.98 17.70
C GLN A 726 -12.40 70.04 17.77
N ASN A 727 -11.82 70.96 16.96
CA ASN A 727 -10.56 71.69 17.16
C ASN A 727 -9.21 70.92 17.04
N THR A 728 -8.13 71.44 16.43
CA THR A 728 -7.85 72.76 15.78
C THR A 728 -6.61 72.72 14.87
N THR A 729 -6.61 73.47 13.76
CA THR A 729 -5.42 73.85 12.94
C THR A 729 -4.74 75.12 13.51
N PRO A 730 -3.49 75.52 13.13
CA PRO A 730 -3.12 76.15 11.82
C PRO A 730 -1.80 75.58 11.21
N SER A 731 -1.54 75.45 9.89
CA SER A 731 -1.67 76.29 8.66
C SER A 731 -0.46 77.19 8.31
N ASN A 732 0.23 76.89 7.19
CA ASN A 732 0.91 77.77 6.20
C ASN A 732 1.64 76.84 5.17
N SER A 733 1.36 76.76 3.85
CA SER A 733 1.41 77.76 2.75
C SER A 733 2.84 78.13 2.30
N THR A 734 3.22 78.20 1.01
CA THR A 734 2.53 78.02 -0.30
C THR A 734 3.36 77.04 -1.19
N GLU A 735 3.23 76.81 -2.51
CA GLU A 735 2.43 77.30 -3.68
C GLU A 735 2.38 76.13 -4.71
N SER A 736 1.66 76.10 -5.86
CA SER A 736 0.78 77.03 -6.58
C SER A 736 -0.38 76.26 -7.27
N SER A 737 -1.49 76.92 -7.63
CA SER A 737 -2.84 76.31 -7.75
C SER A 737 -3.51 76.32 -9.14
N ASN A 738 -4.58 75.51 -9.31
CA ASN A 738 -5.98 75.92 -9.61
C ASN A 738 -6.89 74.67 -9.82
N ASN A 739 -7.94 74.42 -9.01
CA ASN A 739 -9.30 75.01 -9.00
C ASN A 739 -10.15 74.59 -10.24
N ASN A 740 -11.29 73.89 -10.15
CA ASN A 740 -12.49 74.15 -9.34
C ASN A 740 -13.47 72.94 -9.36
N ALA A 741 -14.44 72.90 -8.43
CA ALA A 741 -15.56 71.94 -8.43
C ALA A 741 -16.89 72.58 -8.85
N ASN A 742 -17.86 71.79 -9.35
CA ASN A 742 -19.29 72.13 -9.29
C ASN A 742 -20.22 70.92 -9.48
N SER A 743 -21.50 71.13 -9.12
CA SER A 743 -22.59 70.18 -8.89
C SER A 743 -22.97 69.16 -9.98
N THR A 744 -23.19 67.92 -9.53
CA THR A 744 -24.23 66.95 -9.97
C THR A 744 -24.83 67.08 -11.37
N GLU A 745 -24.30 66.30 -12.31
CA GLU A 745 -25.10 65.40 -13.16
C GLU A 745 -24.60 63.97 -12.92
N LEU A 746 -25.50 62.99 -12.96
CA LEU A 746 -25.14 61.57 -12.87
C LEU A 746 -24.50 61.15 -14.20
N THR A 747 -23.18 61.24 -14.30
CA THR A 747 -22.43 60.60 -15.38
C THR A 747 -22.48 59.09 -15.20
N LYS A 748 -22.77 58.37 -16.28
CA LYS A 748 -22.59 56.90 -16.35
C LYS A 748 -21.20 56.55 -15.83
N PRO A 749 -21.04 55.60 -14.89
CA PRO A 749 -19.72 55.12 -14.53
C PRO A 749 -19.13 54.38 -15.73
N ASP A 750 -18.08 54.92 -16.34
CA ASP A 750 -17.24 54.17 -17.30
C ASP A 750 -16.46 53.02 -16.60
N SER A 751 -16.61 52.89 -15.28
CA SER A 751 -16.07 51.81 -14.44
C SER A 751 -17.08 50.71 -14.08
N ILE A 752 -18.33 50.76 -14.55
CA ILE A 752 -19.28 49.65 -14.39
C ILE A 752 -19.55 49.00 -15.74
N SER A 753 -19.05 47.78 -15.90
CA SER A 753 -19.29 46.94 -17.06
C SER A 753 -19.90 45.61 -16.62
N VAL A 754 -20.93 45.20 -17.36
CA VAL A 754 -21.46 43.83 -17.32
C VAL A 754 -21.06 43.17 -18.62
N GLN A 755 -20.34 42.06 -18.53
CA GLN A 755 -20.17 41.15 -19.66
C GLN A 755 -21.07 39.95 -19.43
N VAL A 756 -21.96 39.70 -20.39
CA VAL A 756 -22.76 38.48 -20.48
C VAL A 756 -22.28 37.71 -21.71
N THR A 757 -21.73 36.52 -21.50
CA THR A 757 -21.36 35.62 -22.59
C THR A 757 -22.44 34.55 -22.71
N ASP A 758 -23.11 34.51 -23.85
CA ASP A 758 -23.99 33.40 -24.25
C ASP A 758 -23.18 32.55 -25.22
N TRP A 759 -22.93 31.30 -24.82
CA TRP A 759 -22.08 30.36 -25.55
C TRP A 759 -22.84 29.59 -26.65
N GLY A 760 -24.13 29.89 -26.86
CA GLY A 760 -24.97 29.30 -27.92
C GLY A 760 -25.74 28.04 -27.50
N ASP A 761 -25.30 27.36 -26.44
CA ASP A 761 -25.92 26.14 -25.87
C ASP A 761 -26.54 26.37 -24.48
N THR A 762 -27.19 27.53 -24.29
CA THR A 762 -28.02 27.89 -23.12
C THR A 762 -27.31 28.23 -21.80
N GLU A 763 -26.00 28.43 -21.84
CA GLU A 763 -25.15 28.79 -20.70
C GLU A 763 -24.74 30.27 -20.74
N TYR A 764 -24.79 30.91 -19.56
CA TYR A 764 -24.64 32.36 -19.38
C TYR A 764 -23.67 32.69 -18.25
N ASP A 765 -22.50 33.25 -18.60
CA ASP A 765 -21.57 33.84 -17.64
C ASP A 765 -21.82 35.34 -17.50
N VAL A 766 -21.91 35.83 -16.26
CA VAL A 766 -22.15 37.23 -15.92
C VAL A 766 -21.03 37.74 -15.03
N THR A 767 -20.16 38.58 -15.60
CA THR A 767 -19.11 39.31 -14.87
C THR A 767 -19.50 40.76 -14.67
N LEU A 768 -19.51 41.20 -13.41
CA LEU A 768 -19.82 42.55 -12.95
C LEU A 768 -18.55 43.22 -12.44
N ASN A 769 -18.07 44.23 -13.16
CA ASN A 769 -17.08 45.16 -12.61
C ASN A 769 -17.86 46.29 -11.92
N LEU A 770 -17.75 46.39 -10.59
CA LEU A 770 -18.55 47.32 -9.78
C LEU A 770 -17.71 48.45 -9.18
N ASN A 771 -16.38 48.29 -9.15
CA ASN A 771 -15.42 49.27 -8.62
C ASN A 771 -15.66 49.62 -7.13
N GLY A 772 -16.20 48.65 -6.38
CA GLY A 772 -16.52 48.73 -4.95
C GLY A 772 -17.50 47.63 -4.54
N THR A 773 -17.74 47.47 -3.24
CA THR A 773 -18.69 46.49 -2.70
C THR A 773 -20.12 47.05 -2.68
N TYR A 774 -21.06 46.32 -3.30
CA TYR A 774 -22.48 46.69 -3.37
C TYR A 774 -23.37 45.46 -3.21
N ASP A 775 -24.57 45.65 -2.68
CA ASP A 775 -25.65 44.65 -2.73
C ASP A 775 -26.38 44.77 -4.08
N TRP A 776 -25.80 44.14 -5.09
CA TRP A 776 -26.32 44.10 -6.46
C TRP A 776 -27.37 43.00 -6.66
N LYS A 777 -28.26 43.18 -7.63
CA LYS A 777 -29.19 42.14 -8.12
C LYS A 777 -29.09 42.02 -9.63
N ILE A 778 -28.99 40.79 -10.15
CA ILE A 778 -29.25 40.52 -11.57
C ILE A 778 -30.61 39.84 -11.68
N LYS A 779 -31.54 40.47 -12.40
CA LYS A 779 -32.88 39.94 -12.66
C LYS A 779 -32.91 39.38 -14.09
N VAL A 780 -33.25 38.10 -14.23
CA VAL A 780 -33.33 37.36 -15.49
C VAL A 780 -34.78 37.00 -15.75
N LYS A 781 -35.31 37.37 -16.92
CA LYS A 781 -36.62 36.94 -17.40
C LYS A 781 -36.43 35.86 -18.46
N LEU A 782 -37.15 34.75 -18.30
CA LEU A 782 -37.08 33.61 -19.21
C LEU A 782 -38.25 33.60 -20.18
N VAL A 783 -38.01 33.07 -21.38
CA VAL A 783 -39.05 32.78 -22.36
C VAL A 783 -40.02 31.73 -21.78
N GLN A 784 -41.32 31.88 -22.05
CA GLN A 784 -42.37 31.04 -21.47
C GLN A 784 -42.16 29.55 -21.81
N GLY A 785 -41.76 28.76 -20.81
CA GLY A 785 -41.46 27.33 -20.93
C GLY A 785 -39.99 26.97 -20.65
N SER A 786 -39.11 27.96 -20.52
CA SER A 786 -37.70 27.79 -20.13
C SER A 786 -37.52 27.82 -18.61
N SER A 787 -36.40 27.27 -18.13
CA SER A 787 -36.06 27.19 -16.70
C SER A 787 -34.55 27.17 -16.46
N ILE A 788 -34.07 27.79 -15.37
CA ILE A 788 -32.67 27.66 -14.94
C ILE A 788 -32.43 26.29 -14.29
N SER A 789 -31.50 25.52 -14.85
CA SER A 789 -31.12 24.17 -14.43
C SER A 789 -29.91 24.14 -13.48
N SER A 790 -28.99 25.10 -13.60
CA SER A 790 -27.79 25.23 -12.75
C SER A 790 -27.42 26.70 -12.57
N PHE A 791 -26.77 27.04 -11.45
CA PHE A 791 -26.15 28.34 -11.19
C PHE A 791 -25.07 28.23 -10.10
N TRP A 792 -24.03 29.06 -10.17
CA TRP A 792 -22.92 29.11 -9.20
C TRP A 792 -22.53 30.57 -8.91
N GLY A 793 -21.78 30.82 -7.83
CA GLY A 793 -21.32 32.16 -7.44
C GLY A 793 -22.40 33.11 -6.89
N VAL A 794 -23.68 32.74 -6.94
CA VAL A 794 -24.82 33.54 -6.46
C VAL A 794 -25.85 32.71 -5.72
N SER A 795 -26.67 33.40 -4.93
CA SER A 795 -27.95 32.89 -4.42
C SER A 795 -29.08 33.24 -5.40
N LYS A 796 -30.05 32.34 -5.58
CA LYS A 796 -31.23 32.53 -6.45
C LYS A 796 -32.49 32.77 -5.62
N SER A 797 -33.31 33.72 -6.05
CA SER A 797 -34.71 33.92 -5.60
C SER A 797 -35.62 34.19 -6.80
N GLU A 798 -36.93 34.32 -6.58
CA GLU A 798 -37.91 34.60 -7.64
C GLU A 798 -38.85 35.74 -7.19
N GLU A 799 -38.99 36.77 -8.03
CA GLU A 799 -39.80 37.97 -7.79
C GLU A 799 -40.71 38.21 -9.03
N ASP A 800 -42.03 38.02 -8.89
CA ASP A 800 -43.01 38.06 -9.99
C ASP A 800 -42.64 37.14 -11.18
N GLU A 801 -42.43 37.68 -12.38
CA GLU A 801 -42.01 36.93 -13.59
C GLU A 801 -40.47 36.84 -13.74
N TRP A 802 -39.70 37.22 -12.72
CA TRP A 802 -38.25 37.34 -12.78
C TRP A 802 -37.54 36.37 -11.82
N ILE A 803 -36.48 35.73 -12.31
CA ILE A 803 -35.48 35.08 -11.45
C ILE A 803 -34.48 36.15 -11.01
N VAL A 804 -34.14 36.18 -9.73
CA VAL A 804 -33.31 37.24 -9.13
C VAL A 804 -32.10 36.61 -8.45
N PHE A 805 -30.92 36.88 -9.01
CA PHE A 805 -29.62 36.48 -8.49
C PHE A 805 -29.03 37.57 -7.58
N MET A 806 -28.50 37.15 -6.44
CA MET A 806 -27.93 38.01 -5.39
C MET A 806 -26.60 37.44 -4.87
N PRO A 807 -25.62 38.30 -4.54
CA PRO A 807 -24.29 37.85 -4.14
C PRO A 807 -24.28 37.13 -2.79
N VAL A 808 -23.68 35.94 -2.79
CA VAL A 808 -23.21 35.27 -1.58
C VAL A 808 -22.10 36.09 -0.90
N SER A 809 -21.83 35.84 0.38
CA SER A 809 -20.98 36.70 1.23
C SER A 809 -19.61 37.02 0.65
N TRP A 810 -18.97 36.07 -0.03
CA TRP A 810 -17.65 36.23 -0.64
C TRP A 810 -17.68 36.87 -2.05
N ASN A 811 -18.82 36.87 -2.76
CA ASN A 811 -18.94 37.41 -4.12
C ASN A 811 -19.48 38.86 -4.14
N ARG A 812 -19.10 39.66 -3.14
CA ARG A 812 -19.45 41.09 -2.99
C ARG A 812 -18.26 42.03 -3.27
N GLY A 813 -17.25 41.52 -3.98
CA GLY A 813 -16.02 42.24 -4.28
C GLY A 813 -16.21 43.40 -5.27
N PRO A 814 -15.15 44.21 -5.50
CA PRO A 814 -15.15 45.27 -6.51
C PRO A 814 -15.29 44.75 -7.94
N THR A 815 -15.00 43.48 -8.16
CA THR A 815 -15.46 42.66 -9.29
C THR A 815 -16.16 41.44 -8.71
N ALA A 816 -17.23 40.99 -9.36
CA ALA A 816 -18.01 39.81 -8.98
C ALA A 816 -18.42 39.04 -10.23
N SER A 817 -18.22 37.73 -10.24
CA SER A 817 -18.52 36.86 -11.39
C SER A 817 -19.34 35.67 -10.96
N PHE A 818 -20.30 35.27 -11.81
CA PHE A 818 -21.20 34.15 -11.57
C PHE A 818 -21.75 33.65 -12.90
N GLY A 819 -22.27 32.42 -12.95
CA GLY A 819 -22.89 31.90 -14.17
C GLY A 819 -24.11 31.02 -13.89
N PHE A 820 -24.87 30.72 -14.95
CA PHE A 820 -26.05 29.87 -14.90
C PHE A 820 -26.39 29.23 -16.25
N ILE A 821 -27.08 28.09 -16.21
CA ILE A 821 -27.56 27.35 -17.39
C ILE A 821 -29.09 27.40 -17.41
N ALA A 822 -29.70 27.68 -18.58
CA ALA A 822 -31.14 27.89 -18.72
C ALA A 822 -31.76 27.07 -19.86
N THR A 823 -32.38 25.93 -19.59
CA THR A 823 -32.90 25.03 -20.64
C THR A 823 -34.00 25.69 -21.51
N GLY A 824 -33.79 25.77 -22.83
CA GLY A 824 -34.76 26.23 -23.82
C GLY A 824 -34.10 26.66 -25.15
N SER A 825 -34.90 26.95 -26.19
CA SER A 825 -34.39 27.58 -27.42
C SER A 825 -34.43 29.10 -27.23
N GLU A 826 -33.26 29.76 -27.20
CA GLU A 826 -33.12 31.18 -26.79
C GLU A 826 -33.83 31.46 -25.45
N PRO A 827 -33.35 30.85 -24.35
CA PRO A 827 -34.10 30.71 -23.10
C PRO A 827 -34.31 32.00 -22.30
N VAL A 828 -33.45 33.01 -22.50
CA VAL A 828 -33.47 34.29 -21.76
C VAL A 828 -34.08 35.39 -22.63
N GLU A 829 -35.21 35.93 -22.19
CA GLU A 829 -35.90 37.06 -22.84
C GLU A 829 -35.21 38.39 -22.54
N GLN A 830 -34.76 38.59 -21.29
CA GLN A 830 -34.15 39.85 -20.83
C GLN A 830 -33.29 39.63 -19.58
N MET A 831 -32.20 40.39 -19.43
CA MET A 831 -31.46 40.50 -18.18
C MET A 831 -31.27 41.96 -17.77
N VAL A 832 -31.37 42.22 -16.47
CA VAL A 832 -31.38 43.57 -15.90
C VAL A 832 -30.53 43.61 -14.63
N LEU A 833 -29.55 44.51 -14.58
CA LEU A 833 -28.79 44.82 -13.37
C LEU A 833 -29.54 45.88 -12.55
N GLU A 834 -29.69 45.64 -11.25
CA GLU A 834 -30.14 46.62 -10.28
C GLU A 834 -29.06 46.84 -9.20
N VAL A 835 -28.67 48.11 -8.99
CA VAL A 835 -27.76 48.53 -7.91
C VAL A 835 -28.28 49.83 -7.33
N ASN A 836 -28.44 49.90 -6.01
CA ASN A 836 -28.93 51.10 -5.30
C ASN A 836 -30.24 51.69 -5.88
N SER A 837 -31.19 50.82 -6.25
CA SER A 837 -32.49 51.18 -6.87
C SER A 837 -32.38 51.94 -8.21
N GLN A 838 -31.25 51.83 -8.90
CA GLN A 838 -31.10 52.15 -10.32
C GLN A 838 -31.00 50.86 -11.12
N THR A 839 -31.52 50.87 -12.36
CA THR A 839 -31.86 49.67 -13.11
C THR A 839 -31.38 49.82 -14.57
N TRP A 840 -30.61 48.86 -15.07
CA TRP A 840 -30.02 48.87 -16.41
C TRP A 840 -30.29 47.55 -17.14
N ASP A 841 -30.75 47.65 -18.38
CA ASP A 841 -30.82 46.50 -19.29
C ASP A 841 -29.40 46.11 -19.73
N VAL A 842 -29.08 44.81 -19.62
CA VAL A 842 -27.74 44.27 -19.91
C VAL A 842 -27.79 43.11 -20.94
N TRP A 843 -28.96 42.78 -21.49
CA TRP A 843 -29.13 41.68 -22.45
C TRP A 843 -30.39 41.86 -23.33
N PRO A 844 -30.33 41.71 -24.68
CA PRO A 844 -29.26 41.09 -25.46
C PRO A 844 -28.22 42.07 -26.06
N LYS A 845 -27.10 41.51 -26.54
CA LYS A 845 -25.88 42.19 -27.01
C LYS A 845 -26.16 43.40 -27.94
N GLY A 846 -26.13 44.59 -27.37
CA GLY A 846 -26.37 45.87 -28.06
C GLY A 846 -27.50 46.73 -27.46
N SER A 847 -28.24 46.25 -26.46
CA SER A 847 -29.27 47.04 -25.79
C SER A 847 -28.68 48.26 -25.07
N SER A 848 -29.31 49.42 -25.29
CA SER A 848 -29.05 50.66 -24.55
C SER A 848 -30.38 51.41 -24.37
N VAL A 849 -30.52 52.15 -23.27
CA VAL A 849 -31.71 52.97 -23.00
C VAL A 849 -31.87 53.98 -24.15
N PRO A 850 -33.07 54.10 -24.78
CA PRO A 850 -33.17 54.62 -26.14
C PRO A 850 -32.81 56.10 -26.31
N GLN A 851 -32.03 56.40 -27.36
CA GLN A 851 -32.02 57.70 -28.04
C GLN A 851 -32.07 57.53 -29.58
N ASN A 852 -32.54 58.57 -30.28
CA ASN A 852 -33.05 58.48 -31.65
C ASN A 852 -32.02 58.09 -32.75
N GLN A 853 -32.33 56.98 -33.42
CA GLN A 853 -32.31 56.71 -34.89
C GLN A 853 -31.07 56.98 -35.81
N SER A 854 -30.97 56.10 -36.82
CA SER A 854 -30.30 56.22 -38.15
C SER A 854 -28.76 56.01 -38.20
N ASP A 855 -28.15 55.37 -39.21
CA ASP A 855 -28.69 54.62 -40.38
C ASP A 855 -27.58 53.78 -41.10
N THR A 856 -27.92 52.62 -41.68
CA THR A 856 -27.32 51.98 -42.92
C THR A 856 -25.82 51.59 -42.99
N THR A 857 -25.29 50.61 -43.77
CA THR A 857 -25.78 49.44 -44.57
C THR A 857 -24.58 48.61 -45.11
N GLY A 858 -24.68 47.27 -45.17
CA GLY A 858 -24.07 46.37 -46.20
C GLY A 858 -22.54 46.16 -46.20
N ASP A 859 -21.95 45.22 -46.97
CA ASP A 859 -22.41 44.00 -47.68
C ASP A 859 -21.13 43.29 -48.25
N GLY A 860 -21.18 42.00 -48.65
CA GLY A 860 -20.18 41.38 -49.55
C GLY A 860 -19.47 40.10 -49.07
N SER A 861 -19.37 39.11 -49.96
CA SER A 861 -18.99 37.70 -49.71
C SER A 861 -17.77 37.21 -50.52
N SER A 862 -17.25 36.00 -50.18
CA SER A 862 -16.61 34.98 -51.09
C SER A 862 -15.27 35.37 -51.81
N GLU A 863 -14.36 34.49 -52.25
CA GLU A 863 -14.32 33.03 -52.49
C GLU A 863 -12.85 32.51 -52.71
N ASP A 864 -12.59 31.25 -52.32
CA ASP A 864 -11.84 30.15 -53.02
C ASP A 864 -10.29 30.04 -53.32
N GLN A 865 -9.82 28.77 -53.27
CA GLN A 865 -8.74 28.03 -54.00
C GLN A 865 -7.20 28.11 -53.72
N THR A 866 -6.72 27.14 -52.93
CA THR A 866 -5.72 26.06 -53.20
C THR A 866 -4.40 26.20 -54.01
N SER A 867 -3.36 25.49 -53.49
CA SER A 867 -2.15 24.90 -54.15
C SER A 867 -0.95 25.84 -54.45
N GLU A 868 0.33 25.43 -54.47
CA GLU A 868 0.96 24.08 -54.49
C GLU A 868 2.43 24.09 -53.98
N SER A 869 2.87 23.00 -53.34
CA SER A 869 4.25 22.44 -53.13
C SER A 869 5.52 23.30 -52.87
N GLY A 870 6.40 22.81 -51.98
CA GLY A 870 7.83 23.13 -51.95
C GLY A 870 8.62 22.43 -50.82
N SER A 871 9.29 21.31 -51.11
CA SER A 871 10.12 20.60 -50.11
C SER A 871 11.56 21.12 -50.06
N GLN A 872 12.15 21.26 -48.87
CA GLN A 872 13.59 21.16 -48.66
C GLN A 872 13.97 20.41 -47.38
N ASN A 873 14.96 19.52 -47.49
CA ASN A 873 15.63 18.90 -46.36
C ASN A 873 16.34 19.94 -45.50
N THR A 874 16.27 19.79 -44.18
CA THR A 874 17.38 20.12 -43.28
C THR A 874 17.67 18.93 -42.35
N THR A 875 18.93 18.78 -41.97
CA THR A 875 19.46 17.65 -41.19
C THR A 875 19.22 17.83 -39.69
N ALA A 876 18.71 16.78 -39.03
CA ALA A 876 18.56 16.75 -37.58
C ALA A 876 19.90 16.87 -36.82
N PRO A 877 19.95 17.55 -35.67
CA PRO A 877 21.08 17.51 -34.74
C PRO A 877 21.27 16.12 -34.11
N SER A 878 22.41 15.90 -33.46
CA SER A 878 22.75 14.62 -32.82
C SER A 878 22.05 14.47 -31.46
N ASN A 879 21.04 13.60 -31.37
CA ASN A 879 20.41 13.24 -30.10
C ASN A 879 21.42 12.60 -29.14
N THR A 880 21.63 13.24 -27.99
CA THR A 880 22.14 12.57 -26.79
C THR A 880 20.92 12.11 -26.00
N THR A 881 20.37 10.95 -26.37
CA THR A 881 19.21 10.39 -25.69
C THR A 881 19.57 9.99 -24.26
N TYR A 882 18.78 10.46 -23.30
CA TYR A 882 18.80 9.93 -21.94
C TYR A 882 18.36 8.46 -21.97
N VAL A 883 19.14 7.58 -21.32
CA VAL A 883 18.81 6.16 -21.14
C VAL A 883 19.02 5.84 -19.67
N PRO A 884 17.95 5.54 -18.90
CA PRO A 884 18.09 5.18 -17.49
C PRO A 884 18.80 3.83 -17.31
N ALA A 885 19.46 3.66 -16.17
CA ALA A 885 20.26 2.47 -15.86
C ALA A 885 19.50 1.40 -15.02
N GLU A 886 18.33 1.74 -14.47
CA GLU A 886 17.53 0.89 -13.58
C GLU A 886 16.02 1.01 -13.90
N PRO A 887 15.20 0.00 -13.58
CA PRO A 887 13.75 0.03 -13.78
C PRO A 887 13.02 0.91 -12.76
N GLY A 888 11.92 1.53 -13.18
CA GLY A 888 11.15 2.49 -12.40
C GLY A 888 11.48 3.94 -12.76
N LEU A 889 10.80 4.87 -12.09
CA LEU A 889 11.05 6.30 -12.27
C LEU A 889 12.26 6.76 -11.42
N PRO A 890 13.18 7.56 -11.98
CA PRO A 890 14.35 8.08 -11.27
C PRO A 890 13.97 9.16 -10.26
N GLU A 891 14.93 9.66 -9.48
CA GLU A 891 14.65 10.70 -8.48
C GLU A 891 14.12 12.01 -9.09
N HIS A 892 14.66 12.39 -10.26
CA HIS A 892 14.20 13.54 -11.06
C HIS A 892 13.72 13.06 -12.42
N PHE A 893 12.43 13.23 -12.75
CA PHE A 893 11.83 12.78 -14.02
C PHE A 893 10.90 13.82 -14.65
N PHE A 894 10.75 13.74 -15.97
CA PHE A 894 9.70 14.43 -16.71
C PHE A 894 8.77 13.39 -17.35
N ALA A 895 7.47 13.43 -17.02
CA ALA A 895 6.47 12.49 -17.51
C ALA A 895 5.19 13.24 -17.96
N PRO A 896 5.09 13.66 -19.23
CA PRO A 896 3.91 14.35 -19.73
C PRO A 896 2.70 13.41 -19.74
N TYR A 897 1.50 13.99 -19.67
CA TYR A 897 0.26 13.25 -19.74
C TYR A 897 -0.01 12.77 -21.18
N VAL A 898 -0.58 11.57 -21.31
CA VAL A 898 -1.10 11.00 -22.56
C VAL A 898 -2.59 10.76 -22.33
N ASP A 899 -3.45 11.33 -23.19
CA ASP A 899 -4.89 11.09 -23.08
C ASP A 899 -5.27 9.82 -23.85
N MET A 900 -5.24 8.71 -23.13
CA MET A 900 -5.60 7.36 -23.58
C MET A 900 -7.07 7.23 -24.00
N SER A 901 -7.92 8.25 -23.80
CA SER A 901 -9.28 8.28 -24.34
C SER A 901 -9.33 8.77 -25.79
N LEU A 902 -8.31 9.46 -26.29
CA LEU A 902 -8.22 10.01 -27.65
C LEU A 902 -7.83 8.97 -28.71
N THR A 903 -8.54 7.83 -28.73
CA THR A 903 -8.24 6.65 -29.56
C THR A 903 -8.09 6.91 -31.07
N SER A 904 -8.62 8.03 -31.57
CA SER A 904 -8.54 8.43 -32.98
C SER A 904 -7.22 9.10 -33.37
N VAL A 905 -6.43 9.57 -32.40
CA VAL A 905 -5.14 10.26 -32.60
C VAL A 905 -3.98 9.65 -31.79
N HIS A 906 -4.29 8.84 -30.77
CA HIS A 906 -3.32 8.10 -29.94
C HIS A 906 -2.24 7.39 -30.78
N ARG A 907 -0.99 7.51 -30.35
CA ARG A 907 0.17 6.82 -30.94
C ARG A 907 0.72 5.78 -29.96
N PRO A 908 1.34 4.69 -30.45
CA PRO A 908 2.01 3.76 -29.55
C PRO A 908 3.04 4.46 -28.66
N LEU A 909 3.10 4.14 -27.37
CA LEU A 909 4.00 4.82 -26.40
C LEU A 909 5.48 4.90 -26.84
N VAL A 910 5.98 3.88 -27.53
CA VAL A 910 7.34 3.87 -28.12
C VAL A 910 7.51 4.94 -29.20
N GLU A 911 6.45 5.31 -29.92
CA GLU A 911 6.48 6.40 -30.90
C GLU A 911 6.61 7.76 -30.19
N TYR A 912 5.83 8.02 -29.14
CA TYR A 912 6.01 9.24 -28.32
C TYR A 912 7.43 9.31 -27.75
N TYR A 913 7.99 8.23 -27.21
CA TYR A 913 9.38 8.19 -26.74
C TYR A 913 10.38 8.60 -27.83
N ASN A 914 10.26 8.03 -29.04
CA ASN A 914 11.17 8.35 -30.15
C ASN A 914 11.02 9.80 -30.67
N LEU A 915 9.85 10.42 -30.53
CA LEU A 915 9.55 11.76 -31.01
C LEU A 915 9.90 12.86 -29.99
N THR A 916 9.65 12.60 -28.71
CA THR A 916 9.82 13.56 -27.61
C THR A 916 11.17 13.46 -26.92
N GLY A 917 11.79 12.27 -26.93
CA GLY A 917 12.99 11.96 -26.17
C GLY A 917 12.77 11.68 -24.67
N THR A 918 11.54 11.79 -24.14
CA THR A 918 11.26 11.35 -22.76
C THR A 918 10.88 9.87 -22.72
N PRO A 919 11.50 9.07 -21.83
CA PRO A 919 11.16 7.66 -21.66
C PRO A 919 10.00 7.43 -20.68
N TYR A 920 9.46 8.47 -20.04
CA TYR A 920 8.40 8.36 -19.03
C TYR A 920 7.12 9.07 -19.46
N PHE A 921 5.97 8.48 -19.14
CA PHE A 921 4.64 9.02 -19.50
C PHE A 921 3.62 8.79 -18.38
N THR A 922 2.71 9.74 -18.20
CA THR A 922 1.56 9.61 -17.31
C THR A 922 0.32 9.28 -18.13
N LEU A 923 -0.19 8.06 -18.01
CA LEU A 923 -1.29 7.56 -18.84
C LEU A 923 -2.63 7.89 -18.18
N ALA A 924 -3.44 8.70 -18.84
CA ALA A 924 -4.69 9.25 -18.34
C ALA A 924 -5.88 8.84 -19.22
N PHE A 925 -7.06 8.46 -18.72
CA PHE A 925 -7.47 8.28 -17.32
C PHE A 925 -8.10 6.91 -17.11
N ILE A 926 -7.83 6.29 -15.95
CA ILE A 926 -8.65 5.20 -15.43
C ILE A 926 -9.87 5.78 -14.70
N LEU A 927 -11.05 5.37 -15.14
CA LEU A 927 -12.36 5.72 -14.58
C LEU A 927 -13.18 4.46 -14.28
N TYR A 928 -14.29 4.61 -13.54
CA TYR A 928 -15.22 3.52 -13.30
C TYR A 928 -16.02 3.17 -14.55
N GLY A 929 -15.82 1.97 -15.07
CA GLY A 929 -16.54 1.43 -16.22
C GLY A 929 -17.74 0.60 -15.78
N SER A 930 -18.95 1.11 -15.97
CA SER A 930 -20.18 0.40 -15.57
C SER A 930 -20.43 -0.92 -16.31
N ALA A 931 -19.79 -1.12 -17.48
CA ALA A 931 -19.78 -2.39 -18.21
C ALA A 931 -18.88 -3.47 -17.55
N TYR A 932 -17.93 -3.04 -16.71
CA TYR A 932 -16.89 -3.86 -16.09
C TYR A 932 -17.03 -3.98 -14.56
N ASP A 933 -17.85 -3.12 -13.93
CA ASP A 933 -17.98 -2.98 -12.46
C ASP A 933 -16.61 -2.73 -11.78
N GLY A 934 -15.80 -1.87 -12.40
CA GLY A 934 -14.42 -1.63 -11.99
C GLY A 934 -13.60 -0.70 -12.90
N PRO A 935 -12.26 -0.72 -12.80
CA PRO A 935 -11.35 0.16 -13.54
C PRO A 935 -11.39 -0.10 -15.05
N SER A 936 -11.35 0.99 -15.82
CA SER A 936 -11.39 0.98 -17.29
C SER A 936 -10.83 2.28 -17.85
N TRP A 937 -10.22 2.24 -19.04
CA TRP A 937 -9.71 3.44 -19.71
C TRP A 937 -10.87 4.28 -20.22
N GLY A 938 -10.90 5.56 -19.82
CA GLY A 938 -11.98 6.50 -20.18
C GLY A 938 -13.39 6.00 -19.84
N GLY A 939 -13.55 5.13 -18.84
CA GLY A 939 -14.83 4.55 -18.44
C GLY A 939 -15.44 3.56 -19.45
N SER A 940 -14.74 3.24 -20.55
CA SER A 940 -15.35 2.64 -21.74
C SER A 940 -14.50 1.57 -22.46
N LEU A 941 -13.18 1.57 -22.26
CA LEU A 941 -12.26 0.56 -22.81
C LEU A 941 -11.79 -0.41 -21.70
N GLU A 942 -11.62 -1.68 -22.06
CA GLU A 942 -11.11 -2.74 -21.16
C GLU A 942 -9.77 -2.33 -20.52
N LEU A 943 -9.57 -2.67 -19.25
CA LEU A 943 -8.37 -2.28 -18.51
C LEU A 943 -7.09 -2.74 -19.21
N GLU A 944 -7.10 -3.92 -19.84
CA GLU A 944 -5.94 -4.54 -20.46
C GLU A 944 -5.53 -3.91 -21.81
N HIS A 945 -6.28 -2.94 -22.35
CA HIS A 945 -6.16 -2.46 -23.73
C HIS A 945 -4.74 -2.03 -24.13
N TYR A 946 -4.03 -1.35 -23.23
CA TYR A 946 -2.70 -0.78 -23.49
C TYR A 946 -1.52 -1.59 -22.92
N VAL A 947 -1.76 -2.80 -22.39
CA VAL A 947 -0.72 -3.62 -21.72
C VAL A 947 0.46 -3.93 -22.63
N ASP A 948 0.21 -4.16 -23.92
CA ASP A 948 1.28 -4.44 -24.89
C ASP A 948 2.13 -3.18 -25.20
N GLU A 949 1.53 -1.99 -25.24
CA GLU A 949 2.27 -0.73 -25.46
C GLU A 949 3.19 -0.40 -24.29
N VAL A 950 2.70 -0.54 -23.05
CA VAL A 950 3.52 -0.36 -21.84
C VAL A 950 4.67 -1.37 -21.80
N ARG A 951 4.44 -2.61 -22.27
CA ARG A 951 5.50 -3.63 -22.40
C ARG A 951 6.56 -3.25 -23.44
N GLU A 952 6.16 -2.71 -24.60
CA GLU A 952 7.12 -2.27 -25.60
C GLU A 952 7.89 -0.99 -25.18
N LEU A 953 7.25 -0.05 -24.48
CA LEU A 953 7.95 1.11 -23.89
C LEU A 953 9.03 0.67 -22.89
N ARG A 954 8.72 -0.28 -22.00
CA ARG A 954 9.69 -0.82 -21.04
C ARG A 954 10.85 -1.55 -21.70
N LYS A 955 10.62 -2.28 -22.78
CA LYS A 955 11.71 -2.85 -23.60
C LYS A 955 12.60 -1.77 -24.24
N ALA A 956 12.07 -0.57 -24.47
CA ALA A 956 12.80 0.56 -25.01
C ALA A 956 13.55 1.38 -23.93
N GLY A 957 13.42 1.00 -22.64
CA GLY A 957 14.04 1.67 -21.49
C GLY A 957 13.16 2.73 -20.81
N GLY A 958 11.84 2.73 -21.07
CA GLY A 958 10.89 3.63 -20.43
C GLY A 958 10.03 3.00 -19.34
N ASP A 959 9.19 3.80 -18.69
CA ASP A 959 8.18 3.34 -17.72
C ASP A 959 6.97 4.30 -17.68
N VAL A 960 5.91 3.94 -16.95
CA VAL A 960 4.66 4.71 -16.91
C VAL A 960 4.13 4.95 -15.50
N ILE A 961 3.44 6.07 -15.35
CA ILE A 961 2.52 6.37 -14.24
C ILE A 961 1.10 6.14 -14.76
N ILE A 962 0.19 5.61 -13.94
CA ILE A 962 -1.23 5.49 -14.30
C ILE A 962 -2.05 6.52 -13.51
N ALA A 963 -2.76 7.39 -14.21
CA ALA A 963 -3.60 8.43 -13.62
C ALA A 963 -5.07 7.99 -13.49
N PHE A 964 -5.68 8.29 -12.34
CA PHE A 964 -7.10 8.07 -12.06
C PHE A 964 -7.82 9.41 -11.93
N GLY A 965 -9.00 9.54 -12.54
CA GLY A 965 -9.84 10.73 -12.40
C GLY A 965 -9.77 11.69 -13.60
N GLY A 966 -9.39 12.95 -13.37
CA GLY A 966 -9.45 14.06 -14.33
C GLY A 966 -10.83 14.74 -14.38
N ALA A 967 -11.03 15.71 -15.27
CA ALA A 967 -12.18 16.62 -15.27
C ALA A 967 -13.57 15.94 -15.33
N VAL A 968 -13.65 14.74 -15.90
CA VAL A 968 -14.91 14.02 -16.14
C VAL A 968 -14.92 12.66 -15.44
N GLY A 969 -15.91 12.45 -14.56
CA GLY A 969 -16.15 11.18 -13.86
C GLY A 969 -17.01 10.18 -14.64
N PRO A 970 -17.39 9.04 -14.02
CA PRO A 970 -17.31 8.75 -12.58
C PRO A 970 -15.94 8.20 -12.14
N TYR A 971 -15.42 8.71 -11.03
CA TYR A 971 -14.20 8.19 -10.43
C TYR A 971 -14.46 6.87 -9.68
N LEU A 972 -13.44 6.01 -9.58
CA LEU A 972 -13.52 4.78 -8.77
C LEU A 972 -13.89 5.08 -7.31
N CYS A 973 -13.28 6.10 -6.71
CA CYS A 973 -13.54 6.49 -5.32
C CYS A 973 -14.95 7.06 -5.08
N GLN A 974 -15.67 7.47 -6.13
CA GLN A 974 -17.07 7.90 -6.05
C GLN A 974 -18.07 6.74 -6.19
N GLN A 975 -17.63 5.57 -6.69
CA GLN A 975 -18.47 4.40 -6.96
C GLN A 975 -18.20 3.21 -6.03
N ALA A 976 -17.03 3.18 -5.38
CA ALA A 976 -16.67 2.16 -4.41
C ALA A 976 -17.59 2.19 -3.17
N LYS A 977 -17.96 1.01 -2.68
CA LYS A 977 -18.84 0.85 -1.51
C LYS A 977 -18.07 0.75 -0.19
N SER A 978 -16.76 0.51 -0.26
CA SER A 978 -15.84 0.50 0.89
C SER A 978 -14.40 0.72 0.43
N ALA A 979 -13.50 0.99 1.39
CA ALA A 979 -12.08 1.19 1.14
C ALA A 979 -11.42 -0.06 0.55
N GLU A 980 -11.85 -1.26 0.95
CA GLU A 980 -11.36 -2.53 0.42
C GLU A 980 -11.70 -2.69 -1.07
N GLN A 981 -12.93 -2.40 -1.48
CA GLN A 981 -13.31 -2.47 -2.90
C GLN A 981 -12.53 -1.46 -3.75
N LEU A 982 -12.31 -0.25 -3.22
CA LEU A 982 -11.52 0.77 -3.90
C LEU A 982 -10.04 0.35 -4.03
N ALA A 983 -9.47 -0.23 -2.97
CA ALA A 983 -8.12 -0.76 -2.98
C ALA A 983 -7.96 -1.97 -3.91
N GLU A 984 -8.93 -2.88 -3.98
CA GLU A 984 -8.95 -3.99 -4.93
C GLU A 984 -8.88 -3.50 -6.39
N TRP A 985 -9.61 -2.42 -6.73
CA TRP A 985 -9.54 -1.82 -8.06
C TRP A 985 -8.18 -1.14 -8.35
N TYR A 986 -7.56 -0.48 -7.36
CA TYR A 986 -6.21 0.08 -7.53
C TYR A 986 -5.13 -1.02 -7.67
N LEU A 987 -5.23 -2.08 -6.87
CA LEU A 987 -4.35 -3.26 -6.97
C LEU A 987 -4.52 -3.97 -8.32
N GLN A 988 -5.74 -4.05 -8.86
CA GLN A 988 -5.98 -4.60 -10.21
C GLN A 988 -5.23 -3.81 -11.30
N VAL A 989 -5.19 -2.47 -11.20
CA VAL A 989 -4.42 -1.64 -12.14
C VAL A 989 -2.91 -1.85 -11.96
N ILE A 990 -2.44 -1.91 -10.71
CA ILE A 990 -1.03 -2.23 -10.38
C ILE A 990 -0.63 -3.58 -10.98
N ASP A 991 -1.43 -4.63 -10.80
CA ASP A 991 -1.15 -5.99 -11.28
C ASP A 991 -1.18 -6.07 -12.82
N THR A 992 -2.21 -5.49 -13.46
CA THR A 992 -2.35 -5.54 -14.93
C THR A 992 -1.21 -4.83 -15.64
N TYR A 993 -0.76 -3.69 -15.10
CA TYR A 993 0.28 -2.87 -15.70
C TYR A 993 1.67 -3.05 -15.06
N ASN A 994 1.82 -3.80 -13.97
CA ASN A 994 3.03 -3.89 -13.15
C ASN A 994 3.67 -2.50 -12.89
N VAL A 995 2.88 -1.55 -12.39
CA VAL A 995 3.30 -0.15 -12.22
C VAL A 995 3.78 0.12 -10.80
N THR A 996 4.82 0.95 -10.68
CA THR A 996 5.38 1.38 -9.39
C THR A 996 4.80 2.70 -8.91
N TYR A 997 3.96 3.35 -9.73
CA TYR A 997 3.54 4.72 -9.53
C TYR A 997 2.09 4.91 -9.99
N LEU A 998 1.23 5.41 -9.10
CA LEU A 998 -0.13 5.85 -9.40
C LEU A 998 -0.26 7.37 -9.21
N ASP A 999 -1.05 8.02 -10.05
CA ASP A 999 -1.42 9.44 -9.91
C ASP A 999 -2.93 9.58 -9.69
N PHE A 1000 -3.33 10.47 -8.80
CA PHE A 1000 -4.73 10.75 -8.48
C PHE A 1000 -5.08 12.17 -8.91
N ASP A 1001 -5.64 12.30 -10.10
CA ASP A 1001 -6.08 13.56 -10.68
C ASP A 1001 -7.52 13.86 -10.23
N ILE A 1002 -7.67 14.80 -9.28
CA ILE A 1002 -8.92 15.01 -8.54
C ILE A 1002 -9.41 16.45 -8.71
N GLU A 1003 -10.20 16.66 -9.74
CA GLU A 1003 -10.87 17.93 -10.05
C GLU A 1003 -12.28 18.02 -9.42
N SER A 1004 -12.87 16.89 -9.01
CA SER A 1004 -14.23 16.83 -8.46
C SER A 1004 -14.28 16.48 -6.97
N SER A 1005 -15.46 16.62 -6.35
CA SER A 1005 -15.65 16.27 -4.93
C SER A 1005 -15.61 14.76 -4.71
N ILE A 1006 -14.81 14.33 -3.72
CA ILE A 1006 -14.62 12.92 -3.34
C ILE A 1006 -14.71 12.76 -1.81
N ASP A 1007 -14.88 11.52 -1.34
CA ASP A 1007 -14.62 11.18 0.06
C ASP A 1007 -13.11 10.92 0.25
N ALA A 1008 -12.43 11.92 0.81
CA ALA A 1008 -11.00 11.85 1.09
C ALA A 1008 -10.66 10.79 2.16
N ASN A 1009 -11.58 10.46 3.08
CA ASN A 1009 -11.34 9.42 4.08
C ASN A 1009 -11.40 8.03 3.44
N LEU A 1010 -12.41 7.79 2.60
CA LEU A 1010 -12.55 6.55 1.85
C LEU A 1010 -11.34 6.31 0.93
N LEU A 1011 -10.87 7.36 0.24
CA LEU A 1011 -9.67 7.28 -0.58
C LEU A 1011 -8.43 6.97 0.28
N ALA A 1012 -8.21 7.72 1.37
CA ALA A 1012 -7.05 7.51 2.23
C ALA A 1012 -7.01 6.11 2.85
N ASP A 1013 -8.15 5.59 3.33
CA ASP A 1013 -8.26 4.24 3.86
C ASP A 1013 -7.99 3.17 2.79
N ALA A 1014 -8.38 3.41 1.53
CA ALA A 1014 -8.03 2.55 0.41
C ALA A 1014 -6.54 2.61 0.05
N LEU A 1015 -5.94 3.80 0.04
CA LEU A 1015 -4.52 3.98 -0.25
C LEU A 1015 -3.62 3.40 0.84
N LEU A 1016 -4.03 3.49 2.12
CA LEU A 1016 -3.38 2.75 3.21
C LEU A 1016 -3.45 1.23 3.02
N ILE A 1017 -4.52 0.68 2.43
CA ILE A 1017 -4.58 -0.73 2.04
C ILE A 1017 -3.59 -1.00 0.90
N VAL A 1018 -3.58 -0.19 -0.16
CA VAL A 1018 -2.71 -0.37 -1.32
C VAL A 1018 -1.23 -0.29 -0.94
N GLN A 1019 -0.79 0.71 -0.17
CA GLN A 1019 0.59 0.82 0.34
C GLN A 1019 0.97 -0.33 1.27
N ARG A 1020 0.01 -0.84 2.04
CA ARG A 1020 0.24 -1.98 2.93
C ARG A 1020 0.41 -3.29 2.19
N GLU A 1021 -0.28 -3.50 1.07
CA GLU A 1021 -0.09 -4.68 0.22
C GLU A 1021 1.11 -4.52 -0.75
N ILE A 1022 1.40 -3.30 -1.21
CA ILE A 1022 2.48 -2.97 -2.16
C ILE A 1022 3.36 -1.83 -1.61
N PRO A 1023 4.28 -2.07 -0.65
CA PRO A 1023 5.02 -1.00 0.05
C PRO A 1023 5.99 -0.16 -0.80
N TRP A 1024 6.26 -0.55 -2.05
CA TRP A 1024 7.10 0.21 -2.99
C TRP A 1024 6.28 1.03 -3.99
N VAL A 1025 4.95 1.06 -3.89
CA VAL A 1025 4.12 1.92 -4.75
C VAL A 1025 4.16 3.36 -4.30
N LYS A 1026 4.35 4.26 -5.26
CA LYS A 1026 4.37 5.71 -5.06
C LYS A 1026 3.05 6.33 -5.48
N PHE A 1027 2.62 7.35 -4.74
CA PHE A 1027 1.40 8.11 -5.02
C PHE A 1027 1.74 9.56 -5.36
N SER A 1028 1.18 10.04 -6.46
CA SER A 1028 1.07 11.44 -6.84
C SER A 1028 -0.38 11.87 -6.70
N PHE A 1029 -0.60 13.15 -6.37
CA PHE A 1029 -1.93 13.77 -6.36
C PHE A 1029 -1.91 15.00 -7.24
N THR A 1030 -2.64 14.95 -8.34
CA THR A 1030 -2.79 16.04 -9.29
C THR A 1030 -4.06 16.82 -8.95
N LEU A 1031 -3.89 18.10 -8.60
CA LEU A 1031 -4.90 18.84 -7.81
C LEU A 1031 -5.07 20.30 -8.27
N PRO A 1032 -6.29 20.87 -8.21
CA PRO A 1032 -6.55 22.27 -8.53
C PRO A 1032 -5.75 23.24 -7.66
N SER A 1033 -5.27 24.32 -8.27
CA SER A 1033 -4.43 25.32 -7.62
C SER A 1033 -4.81 26.77 -7.98
N ASP A 1034 -4.28 27.73 -7.22
CA ASP A 1034 -4.43 29.18 -7.45
C ASP A 1034 -3.10 29.90 -7.14
N PRO A 1035 -2.63 30.83 -7.99
CA PRO A 1035 -1.32 31.47 -7.82
C PRO A 1035 -1.15 32.30 -6.54
N GLY A 1036 -2.24 32.69 -5.88
CA GLY A 1036 -2.21 33.40 -4.60
C GLY A 1036 -2.45 32.52 -3.36
N ALA A 1037 -2.67 31.20 -3.53
CA ALA A 1037 -3.04 30.30 -2.43
C ALA A 1037 -2.36 28.92 -2.43
N GLY A 1038 -1.83 28.43 -3.56
CA GLY A 1038 -1.32 27.07 -3.69
C GLY A 1038 -2.45 26.09 -4.02
N LEU A 1039 -2.57 24.95 -3.33
CA LEU A 1039 -3.72 24.06 -3.50
C LEU A 1039 -5.00 24.73 -3.01
N VAL A 1040 -6.09 24.59 -3.77
CA VAL A 1040 -7.39 25.20 -3.47
C VAL A 1040 -8.55 24.19 -3.43
N GLY A 1041 -9.71 24.65 -2.96
CA GLY A 1041 -10.92 23.84 -2.84
C GLY A 1041 -10.68 22.60 -1.95
N ASN A 1042 -11.14 21.45 -2.43
CA ASN A 1042 -10.93 20.18 -1.74
C ASN A 1042 -9.46 19.70 -1.81
N GLY A 1043 -8.65 20.20 -2.76
CA GLY A 1043 -7.30 19.70 -3.02
C GLY A 1043 -6.40 19.73 -1.79
N TYR A 1044 -6.31 20.88 -1.11
CA TYR A 1044 -5.54 20.98 0.13
C TYR A 1044 -6.08 20.03 1.21
N SER A 1045 -7.40 19.96 1.40
CA SER A 1045 -8.02 19.09 2.41
C SER A 1045 -7.82 17.59 2.17
N ILE A 1046 -7.67 17.18 0.90
CA ILE A 1046 -7.31 15.80 0.53
C ILE A 1046 -5.90 15.52 1.04
N ILE A 1047 -4.92 16.37 0.72
CA ILE A 1047 -3.54 16.21 1.21
C ILE A 1047 -3.48 16.21 2.74
N GLN A 1048 -4.21 17.10 3.42
CA GLN A 1048 -4.32 17.08 4.88
C GLN A 1048 -4.84 15.72 5.39
N THR A 1049 -5.93 15.19 4.80
CA THR A 1049 -6.52 13.90 5.19
C THR A 1049 -5.55 12.73 4.97
N MET A 1050 -4.79 12.74 3.86
CA MET A 1050 -3.76 11.74 3.56
C MET A 1050 -2.64 11.75 4.62
N VAL A 1051 -2.11 12.93 4.93
CA VAL A 1051 -1.05 13.10 5.95
C VAL A 1051 -1.55 12.72 7.34
N GLU A 1052 -2.73 13.18 7.75
CA GLU A 1052 -3.34 12.86 9.06
C GLU A 1052 -3.59 11.36 9.26
N LYS A 1053 -3.91 10.63 8.18
CA LYS A 1053 -4.08 9.17 8.20
C LYS A 1053 -2.76 8.40 8.02
N GLY A 1054 -1.67 9.07 7.65
CA GLY A 1054 -0.36 8.45 7.45
C GLY A 1054 -0.18 7.75 6.10
N VAL A 1055 -0.89 8.19 5.05
CA VAL A 1055 -0.59 7.80 3.67
C VAL A 1055 0.73 8.46 3.26
N GLU A 1056 1.70 7.68 2.78
CA GLU A 1056 2.98 8.23 2.31
C GLU A 1056 2.79 8.83 0.92
N ILE A 1057 2.96 10.16 0.80
CA ILE A 1057 2.82 10.86 -0.48
C ILE A 1057 4.20 11.06 -1.08
N ASP A 1058 4.44 10.54 -2.30
CA ASP A 1058 5.68 10.80 -3.02
C ASP A 1058 5.61 12.15 -3.74
N ARG A 1059 4.47 12.49 -4.37
CA ARG A 1059 4.29 13.81 -5.01
C ARG A 1059 2.93 14.47 -4.74
N VAL A 1060 2.98 15.80 -4.64
CA VAL A 1060 1.84 16.71 -4.71
C VAL A 1060 2.06 17.58 -5.94
N ASN A 1061 1.17 17.45 -6.92
CA ASN A 1061 1.36 17.88 -8.30
C ASN A 1061 0.27 18.89 -8.70
N PRO A 1062 0.28 20.14 -8.20
CA PRO A 1062 -0.70 21.14 -8.61
C PRO A 1062 -0.79 21.28 -10.15
N MET A 1063 -2.03 21.34 -10.64
CA MET A 1063 -2.36 21.76 -11.99
C MET A 1063 -2.11 23.26 -12.11
N THR A 1064 -1.09 23.64 -12.90
CA THR A 1064 -0.65 25.04 -13.03
C THR A 1064 -1.13 25.66 -14.33
N MET A 1065 -2.46 25.78 -14.48
CA MET A 1065 -3.16 26.17 -15.70
C MET A 1065 -4.45 26.97 -15.39
N ASP A 1066 -5.02 27.62 -16.41
CA ASP A 1066 -6.37 28.25 -16.40
C ASP A 1066 -6.64 29.31 -15.32
N TYR A 1067 -5.81 30.36 -15.28
CA TYR A 1067 -5.87 31.41 -14.26
C TYR A 1067 -6.62 32.69 -14.67
N TYR A 1068 -7.14 32.76 -15.89
CA TYR A 1068 -7.97 33.81 -16.51
C TYR A 1068 -7.36 35.23 -16.57
N TRP A 1069 -6.27 35.51 -15.85
CA TRP A 1069 -5.53 36.77 -15.88
C TRP A 1069 -4.07 36.55 -15.54
N THR A 1070 -3.14 36.94 -16.43
CA THR A 1070 -1.71 36.77 -16.18
C THR A 1070 -0.79 37.65 -17.04
N PRO A 1071 0.35 38.12 -16.49
CA PRO A 1071 1.47 38.66 -17.27
C PRO A 1071 2.51 37.60 -17.74
N SER A 1072 2.60 36.43 -17.10
CA SER A 1072 3.39 35.24 -17.49
C SER A 1072 2.81 33.98 -16.82
N ASN A 1073 2.71 32.88 -17.56
CA ASN A 1073 2.22 31.63 -16.99
C ASN A 1073 3.28 30.86 -16.19
N ALA A 1074 4.57 31.07 -16.46
CA ALA A 1074 5.65 30.56 -15.59
C ALA A 1074 5.62 31.20 -14.20
N ASP A 1075 5.49 32.53 -14.11
CA ASP A 1075 5.35 33.26 -12.84
C ASP A 1075 4.22 32.67 -11.97
N ASN A 1076 3.07 32.36 -12.59
CA ASN A 1076 1.94 31.74 -11.89
C ASN A 1076 2.25 30.32 -11.38
N ALA A 1077 2.86 29.48 -12.21
CA ALA A 1077 3.25 28.12 -11.82
C ALA A 1077 4.28 28.12 -10.68
N ILE A 1078 5.23 29.04 -10.72
CA ILE A 1078 6.22 29.28 -9.66
C ILE A 1078 5.55 29.75 -8.36
N SER A 1079 4.64 30.73 -8.44
CA SER A 1079 3.89 31.24 -7.28
C SER A 1079 3.07 30.13 -6.61
N VAL A 1080 2.41 29.27 -7.40
CA VAL A 1080 1.75 28.07 -6.88
C VAL A 1080 2.75 27.16 -6.16
N ALA A 1081 3.91 26.88 -6.75
CA ALA A 1081 4.92 26.02 -6.13
C ALA A 1081 5.39 26.57 -4.77
N GLU A 1082 5.61 27.88 -4.64
CA GLU A 1082 5.99 28.54 -3.38
C GLU A 1082 4.86 28.49 -2.32
N HIS A 1083 3.61 28.62 -2.75
CA HIS A 1083 2.45 28.47 -1.85
C HIS A 1083 2.23 27.01 -1.43
N VAL A 1084 2.38 26.04 -2.33
CA VAL A 1084 2.30 24.60 -2.01
C VAL A 1084 3.46 24.19 -1.09
N PHE A 1085 4.67 24.70 -1.30
CA PHE A 1085 5.79 24.54 -0.36
C PHE A 1085 5.41 25.03 1.04
N SER A 1086 4.83 26.23 1.14
CA SER A 1086 4.37 26.79 2.41
C SER A 1086 3.28 25.95 3.08
N GLN A 1087 2.35 25.40 2.28
CA GLN A 1087 1.29 24.49 2.73
C GLN A 1087 1.84 23.16 3.24
N LEU A 1088 2.80 22.55 2.53
CA LEU A 1088 3.40 21.25 2.88
C LEU A 1088 4.36 21.35 4.07
N ASN A 1089 5.15 22.42 4.17
CA ASN A 1089 5.98 22.70 5.35
C ASN A 1089 5.13 22.83 6.63
N GLY A 1090 3.89 23.31 6.51
CA GLY A 1090 2.92 23.32 7.62
C GLY A 1090 2.39 21.94 8.02
N LEU A 1091 2.43 20.95 7.11
CA LEU A 1091 1.95 19.58 7.34
C LEU A 1091 3.07 18.60 7.74
N TYR A 1092 4.30 18.86 7.30
CA TYR A 1092 5.50 18.07 7.59
C TYR A 1092 6.58 18.93 8.29
N PRO A 1093 6.32 19.44 9.51
CA PRO A 1093 7.25 20.31 10.24
C PRO A 1093 8.57 19.65 10.64
N GLU A 1094 8.71 18.34 10.42
CA GLU A 1094 9.92 17.54 10.64
C GLU A 1094 10.82 17.35 9.41
N LYS A 1095 10.36 17.75 8.20
CA LYS A 1095 11.12 17.64 6.95
C LYS A 1095 11.96 18.89 6.69
N GLU A 1096 13.12 18.71 6.08
CA GLU A 1096 13.97 19.82 5.62
C GLU A 1096 13.44 20.40 4.30
N ASP A 1097 13.75 21.68 3.99
CA ASP A 1097 13.24 22.39 2.81
C ASP A 1097 13.43 21.61 1.50
N ASN A 1098 14.58 20.95 1.32
CA ASN A 1098 14.88 20.16 0.11
C ASN A 1098 14.06 18.87 0.02
N GLU A 1099 13.57 18.33 1.14
CA GLU A 1099 12.64 17.21 1.15
C GLU A 1099 11.24 17.67 0.77
N ILE A 1100 10.80 18.85 1.23
CA ILE A 1100 9.51 19.45 0.83
C ILE A 1100 9.51 19.78 -0.67
N TRP A 1101 10.54 20.45 -1.20
CA TRP A 1101 10.67 20.69 -2.64
C TRP A 1101 10.70 19.38 -3.44
N GLY A 1102 11.30 18.32 -2.87
CA GLY A 1102 11.28 16.99 -3.47
C GLY A 1102 9.92 16.27 -3.45
N VAL A 1103 8.91 16.77 -2.73
CA VAL A 1103 7.52 16.29 -2.80
C VAL A 1103 6.70 17.06 -3.85
N ILE A 1104 7.17 18.21 -4.33
CA ILE A 1104 6.39 19.02 -5.28
C ILE A 1104 6.65 18.54 -6.72
N GLY A 1105 5.55 18.34 -7.46
CA GLY A 1105 5.53 18.28 -8.92
C GLY A 1105 4.83 19.51 -9.50
N LEU A 1106 4.96 19.76 -10.80
CA LEU A 1106 4.23 20.83 -11.49
C LEU A 1106 3.72 20.34 -12.85
N THR A 1107 2.44 20.60 -13.14
CA THR A 1107 1.78 20.25 -14.40
C THR A 1107 1.10 21.48 -15.01
N PRO A 1108 1.79 22.28 -15.84
CA PRO A 1108 1.14 23.27 -16.69
C PRO A 1108 0.40 22.62 -17.86
N MET A 1109 -0.47 23.40 -18.48
CA MET A 1109 -1.05 23.11 -19.80
C MET A 1109 -0.23 23.86 -20.85
N ILE A 1110 0.12 23.20 -21.96
CA ILE A 1110 1.02 23.81 -22.97
C ILE A 1110 0.26 24.55 -24.07
N GLY A 1111 0.80 25.70 -24.49
CA GLY A 1111 0.19 26.60 -25.47
C GLY A 1111 -1.09 27.25 -24.97
N VAL A 1112 -2.14 27.27 -25.81
CA VAL A 1112 -3.40 27.97 -25.53
C VAL A 1112 -4.25 27.16 -24.55
N ASN A 1113 -4.36 27.67 -23.33
CA ASN A 1113 -5.14 27.11 -22.22
C ASN A 1113 -6.65 27.34 -22.41
N ASP A 1114 -7.50 26.66 -21.64
CA ASP A 1114 -8.97 26.77 -21.75
C ASP A 1114 -9.46 28.20 -21.43
N ASP A 1115 -8.74 28.94 -20.58
CA ASP A 1115 -8.93 30.36 -20.30
C ASP A 1115 -8.45 31.32 -21.43
N HIS A 1116 -7.93 30.78 -22.53
CA HIS A 1116 -7.24 31.49 -23.64
C HIS A 1116 -5.95 32.24 -23.27
N SER A 1117 -5.39 32.04 -22.07
CA SER A 1117 -3.98 32.37 -21.80
C SER A 1117 -3.08 31.45 -22.62
N VAL A 1118 -1.80 31.84 -22.79
CA VAL A 1118 -0.83 31.05 -23.56
C VAL A 1118 0.37 30.77 -22.68
N PHE A 1119 0.66 29.49 -22.44
CA PHE A 1119 1.91 29.03 -21.84
C PHE A 1119 2.93 28.85 -22.97
N THR A 1120 3.93 29.73 -23.08
CA THR A 1120 4.87 29.75 -24.21
C THR A 1120 6.08 28.83 -24.01
N ILE A 1121 6.92 28.70 -25.05
CA ILE A 1121 8.23 28.02 -24.93
C ILE A 1121 9.16 28.76 -23.96
N GLU A 1122 9.06 30.08 -23.88
CA GLU A 1122 9.78 30.87 -22.88
C GLU A 1122 9.28 30.57 -21.45
N ASP A 1123 7.96 30.51 -21.23
CA ASP A 1123 7.41 30.07 -19.93
C ASP A 1123 7.87 28.63 -19.57
N ALA A 1124 7.94 27.74 -20.57
CA ALA A 1124 8.44 26.37 -20.39
C ALA A 1124 9.89 26.33 -19.92
N GLN A 1125 10.77 27.13 -20.54
CA GLN A 1125 12.18 27.18 -20.16
C GLN A 1125 12.35 27.82 -18.77
N GLU A 1126 11.63 28.89 -18.48
CA GLU A 1126 11.69 29.57 -17.17
C GLU A 1126 11.25 28.63 -16.04
N LEU A 1127 10.18 27.85 -16.24
CA LEU A 1127 9.73 26.84 -15.29
C LEU A 1127 10.76 25.72 -15.10
N VAL A 1128 11.37 25.21 -16.18
CA VAL A 1128 12.42 24.18 -16.14
C VAL A 1128 13.67 24.69 -15.40
N ASP A 1129 14.16 25.88 -15.73
CA ASP A 1129 15.34 26.49 -15.11
C ASP A 1129 15.09 26.76 -13.62
N TRP A 1130 13.88 27.21 -13.24
CA TRP A 1130 13.49 27.39 -11.84
C TRP A 1130 13.40 26.06 -11.10
N ALA A 1131 12.79 25.03 -11.70
CA ALA A 1131 12.62 23.71 -11.11
C ALA A 1131 13.96 23.01 -10.84
N ILE A 1132 14.93 23.16 -11.76
CA ILE A 1132 16.31 22.67 -11.57
C ILE A 1132 16.96 23.36 -10.36
N GLN A 1133 16.82 24.69 -10.23
CA GLN A 1133 17.43 25.46 -9.14
C GLN A 1133 16.88 25.11 -7.75
N HIS A 1134 15.59 24.77 -7.65
CA HIS A 1134 14.92 24.43 -6.38
C HIS A 1134 14.96 22.93 -6.06
N GLY A 1135 15.50 22.10 -6.94
CA GLY A 1135 15.60 20.66 -6.72
C GLY A 1135 14.26 19.93 -6.80
N ILE A 1136 13.29 20.48 -7.55
CA ILE A 1136 12.03 19.82 -7.89
C ILE A 1136 12.33 18.44 -8.48
N ARG A 1137 11.53 17.44 -8.10
CA ARG A 1137 11.75 16.03 -8.47
C ARG A 1137 10.87 15.50 -9.60
N SER A 1138 9.84 16.24 -10.00
CA SER A 1138 9.02 15.83 -11.14
C SER A 1138 8.40 17.02 -11.86
N LEU A 1139 8.46 17.00 -13.19
CA LEU A 1139 7.65 17.87 -14.04
C LEU A 1139 6.74 17.01 -14.93
N ALA A 1140 5.61 17.56 -15.32
CA ALA A 1140 4.73 17.02 -16.34
C ALA A 1140 4.14 18.19 -17.15
N PHE A 1141 3.28 17.88 -18.13
CA PHE A 1141 2.34 18.86 -18.67
C PHE A 1141 1.11 18.17 -19.26
N TRP A 1142 0.02 18.92 -19.40
CA TRP A 1142 -1.17 18.53 -20.15
C TRP A 1142 -1.11 19.10 -21.59
N SER A 1143 -0.93 18.29 -22.63
CA SER A 1143 -0.62 16.85 -22.70
C SER A 1143 0.31 16.61 -23.91
N VAL A 1144 0.92 15.43 -24.04
CA VAL A 1144 1.83 15.14 -25.18
C VAL A 1144 1.10 15.23 -26.52
N ASP A 1145 -0.17 14.88 -26.57
CA ASP A 1145 -1.04 14.98 -27.75
C ASP A 1145 -1.29 16.43 -28.19
N ARG A 1146 -1.02 17.41 -27.32
CA ARG A 1146 -1.05 18.84 -27.66
C ARG A 1146 0.26 19.34 -28.25
N ASP A 1147 1.38 18.62 -28.13
CA ASP A 1147 2.71 19.16 -28.48
C ASP A 1147 3.04 19.12 -30.00
N HIS A 1148 2.07 19.53 -30.82
CA HIS A 1148 2.23 19.79 -32.25
C HIS A 1148 1.44 21.03 -32.66
N PRO A 1149 1.82 21.73 -33.74
CA PRO A 1149 1.19 23.00 -34.10
C PRO A 1149 -0.24 22.79 -34.55
N GLY A 1150 -1.05 23.82 -34.33
CA GLY A 1150 -2.45 23.90 -34.74
C GLY A 1150 -2.82 25.31 -35.15
N PRO A 1151 -4.09 25.59 -35.47
CA PRO A 1151 -4.53 26.95 -35.77
C PRO A 1151 -4.25 27.89 -34.58
N GLU A 1152 -3.60 29.01 -34.87
CA GLU A 1152 -3.12 29.95 -33.85
C GLU A 1152 -4.28 30.50 -32.99
N GLY A 1153 -4.13 30.43 -31.66
CA GLY A 1153 -5.14 30.87 -30.70
C GLY A 1153 -6.27 29.86 -30.44
N GLN A 1154 -6.22 28.64 -30.99
CA GLN A 1154 -7.20 27.59 -30.70
C GLN A 1154 -6.75 26.62 -29.61
N VAL A 1155 -7.56 26.55 -28.56
CA VAL A 1155 -7.56 25.47 -27.57
C VAL A 1155 -7.95 24.15 -28.24
N SER A 1156 -7.23 23.07 -27.96
CA SER A 1156 -7.57 21.73 -28.45
C SER A 1156 -6.89 20.63 -27.63
N PRO A 1157 -7.52 19.47 -27.44
CA PRO A 1157 -6.84 18.29 -26.88
C PRO A 1157 -5.79 17.70 -27.84
N THR A 1158 -5.80 18.10 -29.13
CA THR A 1158 -4.92 17.58 -30.18
C THR A 1158 -4.16 18.70 -30.91
N HIS A 1159 -3.82 19.79 -30.21
CA HIS A 1159 -2.77 20.76 -30.56
C HIS A 1159 -2.74 21.90 -29.55
N ARG A 1160 -1.55 22.42 -29.29
CA ARG A 1160 -1.29 23.55 -28.38
C ARG A 1160 -1.72 24.93 -28.93
N GLY A 1161 -2.16 25.03 -30.19
CA GLY A 1161 -2.65 26.30 -30.74
C GLY A 1161 -1.59 27.40 -30.95
N THR A 1162 -0.31 27.03 -31.02
CA THR A 1162 0.82 27.93 -31.32
C THR A 1162 1.59 27.47 -32.56
N ASN A 1163 2.41 28.38 -33.12
CA ASN A 1163 3.21 28.14 -34.33
C ASN A 1163 4.60 27.51 -34.08
N ASP A 1164 4.87 27.01 -32.87
CA ASP A 1164 6.15 26.37 -32.53
C ASP A 1164 6.39 25.08 -33.37
N PRO A 1165 7.62 24.51 -33.40
CA PRO A 1165 7.87 23.21 -34.03
C PRO A 1165 7.13 22.03 -33.35
N ASP A 1166 7.00 20.89 -34.03
CA ASP A 1166 6.55 19.65 -33.39
C ASP A 1166 7.45 19.28 -32.19
N TRP A 1167 6.84 18.80 -31.11
CA TRP A 1167 7.47 18.31 -29.87
C TRP A 1167 8.31 19.34 -29.09
N ALA A 1168 8.15 20.64 -29.39
CA ALA A 1168 9.02 21.69 -28.85
C ALA A 1168 8.97 21.80 -27.31
N TYR A 1169 7.79 21.64 -26.69
CA TYR A 1169 7.66 21.71 -25.24
C TYR A 1169 8.28 20.48 -24.58
N SER A 1170 8.07 19.30 -25.16
CA SER A 1170 8.69 18.04 -24.72
C SER A 1170 10.22 18.12 -24.71
N HIS A 1171 10.81 18.75 -25.73
CA HIS A 1171 12.26 18.90 -25.82
C HIS A 1171 12.82 19.82 -24.72
N VAL A 1172 12.12 20.92 -24.38
CA VAL A 1172 12.48 21.80 -23.26
C VAL A 1172 12.38 21.07 -21.92
N PHE A 1173 11.27 20.37 -21.67
CA PHE A 1173 11.08 19.61 -20.44
C PHE A 1173 12.01 18.38 -20.30
N VAL A 1174 12.57 17.86 -21.40
CA VAL A 1174 13.65 16.85 -21.35
C VAL A 1174 14.97 17.44 -20.84
N GLU A 1175 15.21 18.76 -20.95
CA GLU A 1175 16.40 19.40 -20.37
C GLU A 1175 16.45 19.30 -18.84
N PHE A 1176 15.28 19.34 -18.17
CA PHE A 1176 15.15 19.11 -16.73
C PHE A 1176 15.80 17.79 -16.30
N MET A 1177 15.48 16.67 -16.97
CA MET A 1177 16.09 15.37 -16.67
C MET A 1177 17.59 15.38 -16.97
N ASN A 1178 18.01 15.98 -18.09
CA ASN A 1178 19.42 16.02 -18.50
C ASN A 1178 20.31 16.80 -17.52
N ALA A 1179 19.79 17.82 -16.85
CA ALA A 1179 20.52 18.61 -15.86
C ALA A 1179 21.05 17.74 -14.69
N PHE A 1180 20.21 16.86 -14.17
CA PHE A 1180 20.57 16.01 -13.02
C PHE A 1180 21.53 14.88 -13.40
N VAL A 1181 21.52 14.40 -14.64
CA VAL A 1181 22.46 13.38 -15.15
C VAL A 1181 23.91 13.87 -15.10
N GLN A 1182 24.18 15.12 -15.49
CA GLN A 1182 25.55 15.65 -15.55
C GLN A 1182 26.17 15.90 -14.16
N SER A 1183 25.34 16.12 -13.13
CA SER A 1183 25.79 16.35 -11.74
C SER A 1183 26.55 15.16 -11.14
N THR A 1184 26.13 13.94 -11.45
CA THR A 1184 26.77 12.70 -11.00
C THR A 1184 28.21 12.55 -11.54
N SER A 1185 28.50 13.15 -12.69
CA SER A 1185 29.84 13.15 -13.30
C SER A 1185 30.79 14.21 -12.74
N THR A 1186 30.26 15.29 -12.15
CA THR A 1186 31.07 16.40 -11.62
C THR A 1186 31.53 16.16 -10.18
N LEU A 1187 30.77 15.43 -9.37
CA LEU A 1187 31.25 14.89 -8.09
C LEU A 1187 32.43 13.91 -8.25
N ALA A 1188 32.59 13.29 -9.42
CA ALA A 1188 33.74 12.47 -9.76
C ALA A 1188 34.99 13.28 -10.19
N GLN A 1189 34.87 14.57 -10.54
CA GLN A 1189 35.99 15.39 -11.02
C GLN A 1189 36.76 16.15 -9.93
N THR A 1190 36.18 16.37 -8.74
CA THR A 1190 36.85 17.12 -7.66
C THR A 1190 37.85 16.31 -6.82
N ALA A 1191 37.99 15.00 -7.07
CA ALA A 1191 38.92 14.11 -6.35
C ALA A 1191 40.29 13.91 -7.05
N ALA A 1192 40.56 14.60 -8.17
CA ALA A 1192 41.81 14.49 -8.91
C ALA A 1192 42.82 15.60 -8.56
N VAL A 1193 43.68 15.36 -7.57
CA VAL A 1193 44.92 16.15 -7.39
C VAL A 1193 45.91 15.78 -8.51
N PRO A 1194 46.51 16.75 -9.24
CA PRO A 1194 47.29 16.44 -10.43
C PRO A 1194 48.68 15.86 -10.12
N VAL A 1195 49.00 14.74 -10.78
CA VAL A 1195 50.36 14.21 -11.00
C VAL A 1195 50.46 13.71 -12.44
#